data_AF-A0A524P6R3-F1
#
_entry.id   AF-A0A524P6R3-F1
#
_cell.length_a   1.000
_cell.length_b   1.000
_cell.length_c   1.000
_cell.angle_alpha   90.00
_cell.angle_beta   90.00
_cell.angle_gamma   90.00
#
_symmetry.space_group_name_H-M   'P 1'
#
loop_
_entity.id
_entity.type
_entity.pdbx_description
1 polymer ?
#
loop_
_entity_poly.entity_id
_entity_poly.type
_entity_poly.pdbx_seq_one_letter_code
_entity_poly.pdbx_strand_id
1 'polypeptide(L)'
;MNVTLVFTPGGEVFAQLADGTPVASPTDTGGVILPSTTKVYLTPIDLTLLKLADGSIGAMDVLDTPVGRLGIVISKDAWMVDVNDRLAARHAHVMVQSEAFSSWAFQASPWDPDIYKQGGFNNVQQYPTRVANVAPSMVGNLLDITFDGQSSVVGRKEKAAPGPVDGSNGWIGQNPDTGFLAIAPWIAPDPAIATPGLDLASRRAALVADGIELRPGSGVACPGPLDYGACENGYRESVVWADVEVPDGIDVFVAPDPGPPVATAWGSSQQINDDDSATPSSQLYPQMAADGDQVVVVWQDTQHGFDNVYAAVSSDSGVTWSGNLRVSDNAPGAVVEMLPDVTIHRDPVSDTLTTYVTWQELAAGTGVGSGRIMLARFDENFARVDVDDLRVDDSDGRGKWHPVVATVGKRGNPLVVWVDERDDGPRISVLEHLYASRGRGRRGGDGRPALRFSRNRAVVREKTVDPLAEALANEWAPAIAVAGRTVALGWLDFRSYNWDVYASFSRSGLRYYRPPIRVDDSTEFERLNSHPAMAYDDATGTLVLVWADQRERGVDTNVFQARSTDRGRTWTTPSRVDTADATFDPDVEIPANAWRPDIAAGDGSLCVAWQDDRLGNNDIFASRSADAGDSYAAELRVDDSGDGSSQQYDPAVAIGSGRCYVAWVDDRSGDADIRFAVRPF
;
A
#
# COMPACT_ATOMS: atom_id res chain seq x y z
N MET A 1 25.81 11.68 -4.91
CA MET A 1 25.04 11.63 -3.65
C MET A 1 23.93 12.65 -3.82
N ASN A 2 22.70 12.20 -4.00
CA ASN A 2 21.55 13.10 -3.94
C ASN A 2 21.25 13.27 -2.45
N VAL A 3 21.23 14.53 -1.99
CA VAL A 3 20.99 14.86 -0.59
C VAL A 3 19.76 15.74 -0.56
N THR A 4 18.71 15.26 0.08
CA THR A 4 17.53 16.07 0.41
C THR A 4 17.78 16.69 1.78
N LEU A 5 17.80 18.02 1.83
CA LEU A 5 17.93 18.78 3.07
C LEU A 5 16.60 19.46 3.39
N VAL A 6 16.09 19.26 4.60
CA VAL A 6 14.88 19.92 5.09
C VAL A 6 15.31 21.10 5.94
N PHE A 7 14.71 22.28 5.74
CA PHE A 7 15.04 23.49 6.46
C PHE A 7 13.85 23.98 7.28
N THR A 8 14.12 24.50 8.47
CA THR A 8 13.17 25.27 9.28
C THR A 8 12.83 26.58 8.56
N PRO A 9 11.68 27.23 8.88
CA PRO A 9 11.36 28.56 8.35
C PRO A 9 12.42 29.63 8.68
N GLY A 10 13.20 29.44 9.74
CA GLY A 10 14.33 30.31 10.11
C GLY A 10 15.59 30.13 9.25
N GLY A 11 15.58 29.17 8.32
CA GLY A 11 16.68 28.86 7.41
C GLY A 11 17.72 27.88 7.95
N GLU A 12 17.49 27.31 9.14
CA GLU A 12 18.38 26.29 9.71
C GLU A 12 17.98 24.88 9.25
N VAL A 13 18.95 23.99 9.01
CA VAL A 13 18.72 22.62 8.53
C VAL A 13 18.16 21.74 9.66
N PHE A 14 16.98 21.15 9.45
CA PHE A 14 16.48 20.10 10.33
C PHE A 14 17.43 18.89 10.33
N ALA A 15 17.88 18.53 11.52
CA ALA A 15 18.66 17.32 11.77
C ALA A 15 18.01 16.53 12.91
N GLN A 16 18.34 15.25 13.03
CA GLN A 16 17.90 14.40 14.12
C GLN A 16 19.11 14.02 14.98
N LEU A 17 18.92 13.89 16.30
CA LEU A 17 19.89 13.28 17.20
C LEU A 17 19.83 11.76 17.11
N ALA A 18 20.84 11.08 17.66
CA ALA A 18 20.90 9.60 17.65
C ALA A 18 19.75 8.93 18.43
N ASP A 19 19.04 9.67 19.28
CA ASP A 19 17.87 9.22 20.03
C ASP A 19 16.53 9.53 19.34
N GLY A 20 16.55 10.07 18.12
CA GLY A 20 15.36 10.44 17.36
C GLY A 20 14.86 11.88 17.57
N THR A 21 15.47 12.65 18.46
CA THR A 21 15.02 14.03 18.72
C THR A 21 15.31 14.96 17.53
N PRO A 22 14.34 15.71 16.99
CA PRO A 22 14.58 16.70 15.94
C PRO A 22 15.22 17.98 16.52
N VAL A 23 16.20 18.54 15.81
CA VAL A 23 16.87 19.80 16.14
C VAL A 23 16.99 20.69 14.89
N ALA A 24 17.03 22.00 15.12
CA ALA A 24 17.06 22.99 14.06
C ALA A 24 18.44 23.19 13.43
N SER A 25 19.54 22.73 14.07
CA SER A 25 20.90 23.00 13.59
C SER A 25 21.82 21.77 13.63
N PRO A 26 22.60 21.49 12.56
CA PRO A 26 23.68 20.49 12.60
C PRO A 26 24.75 20.82 13.65
N THR A 27 24.88 22.07 14.10
CA THR A 27 25.83 22.44 15.16
C THR A 27 25.49 21.74 16.47
N ASP A 28 24.19 21.55 16.75
CA ASP A 28 23.69 20.88 17.96
C ASP A 28 23.89 19.35 17.90
N THR A 29 24.11 18.79 16.70
CA THR A 29 24.44 17.38 16.48
C THR A 29 25.95 17.12 16.37
N GLY A 30 26.79 18.15 16.54
CA GLY A 30 28.24 18.05 16.33
C GLY A 30 28.64 17.96 14.85
N GLY A 31 27.80 18.46 13.95
CA GLY A 31 28.00 18.49 12.49
C GLY A 31 27.43 17.27 11.76
N VAL A 32 26.65 16.43 12.43
CA VAL A 32 26.11 15.18 11.89
C VAL A 32 24.67 15.40 11.39
N ILE A 33 24.41 15.17 10.10
CA ILE A 33 23.05 15.19 9.53
C ILE A 33 22.57 13.74 9.48
N LEU A 34 21.65 13.36 10.36
CA LEU A 34 21.19 11.96 10.49
C LEU A 34 20.03 11.55 9.58
N PRO A 35 19.06 12.39 9.17
CA PRO A 35 18.14 11.95 8.13
C PRO A 35 18.79 12.21 6.77
N SER A 36 19.53 11.21 6.27
CA SER A 36 19.89 11.12 4.85
C SER A 36 19.39 9.79 4.32
N THR A 37 18.50 9.82 3.34
CA THR A 37 18.11 8.61 2.60
C THR A 37 19.01 8.46 1.37
N THR A 38 19.33 7.21 1.03
CA THR A 38 20.02 6.87 -0.23
C THR A 38 19.02 6.10 -1.08
N LYS A 39 18.95 6.43 -2.37
CA LYS A 39 18.05 5.77 -3.32
C LYS A 39 18.23 4.26 -3.24
N VAL A 40 17.15 3.53 -2.95
CA VAL A 40 17.19 2.07 -2.78
C VAL A 40 17.04 1.41 -4.14
N TYR A 41 15.99 1.75 -4.87
CA TYR A 41 15.67 1.19 -6.16
C TYR A 41 16.29 2.00 -7.29
N LEU A 42 17.39 1.50 -7.84
CA LEU A 42 18.12 2.15 -8.93
C LEU A 42 17.51 1.82 -10.29
N THR A 43 17.43 2.81 -11.18
CA THR A 43 17.04 2.66 -12.58
C THR A 43 18.21 2.14 -13.45
N PRO A 44 17.98 1.68 -14.70
CA PRO A 44 19.08 1.28 -15.57
C PRO A 44 20.10 2.40 -15.81
N ILE A 45 19.66 3.67 -15.91
CA ILE A 45 20.56 4.81 -16.09
C ILE A 45 21.40 5.07 -14.83
N ASP A 46 20.83 4.86 -13.64
CA ASP A 46 21.56 4.96 -12.37
C ASP A 46 22.70 3.93 -12.27
N LEU A 47 22.43 2.68 -12.68
CA LEU A 47 23.38 1.58 -12.64
C LEU A 47 24.45 1.66 -13.74
N THR A 48 24.08 2.17 -14.91
CA THR A 48 24.96 2.14 -16.09
C THR A 48 25.70 3.45 -16.29
N LEU A 49 25.00 4.56 -16.43
CA LEU A 49 25.57 5.86 -16.76
C LEU A 49 26.09 6.59 -15.52
N LEU A 50 25.30 6.63 -14.45
CA LEU A 50 25.65 7.36 -13.23
C LEU A 50 26.48 6.54 -12.23
N LYS A 51 26.49 5.21 -12.37
CA LYS A 51 27.23 4.27 -11.52
C LYS A 51 26.93 4.47 -10.02
N LEU A 52 25.66 4.68 -9.68
CA LEU A 52 25.23 4.83 -8.30
C LEU A 52 25.30 3.49 -7.53
N ALA A 53 25.41 3.60 -6.21
CA ALA A 53 25.25 2.47 -5.29
C ALA A 53 23.87 2.57 -4.64
N ASP A 54 23.22 1.42 -4.48
CA ASP A 54 21.93 1.28 -3.81
C ASP A 54 22.06 1.53 -2.30
N GLY A 55 21.01 2.12 -1.73
CA GLY A 55 20.80 2.20 -0.29
C GLY A 55 20.23 0.90 0.28
N SER A 56 20.30 0.74 1.60
CA SER A 56 19.62 -0.35 2.30
C SER A 56 18.18 0.02 2.61
N ILE A 57 17.21 -0.82 2.21
CA ILE A 57 15.79 -0.63 2.54
C ILE A 57 15.55 -0.55 4.05
N GLY A 58 16.31 -1.32 4.86
CA GLY A 58 16.25 -1.29 6.32
C GLY A 58 16.63 0.05 6.97
N ALA A 59 17.21 0.98 6.20
CA ALA A 59 17.55 2.34 6.66
C ALA A 59 16.47 3.38 6.32
N MET A 60 15.43 3.02 5.54
CA MET A 60 14.30 3.91 5.29
C MET A 60 13.40 3.98 6.51
N ASP A 61 13.16 5.19 6.98
CA ASP A 61 12.30 5.51 8.10
C ASP A 61 11.57 6.83 7.86
N VAL A 62 10.68 7.16 8.79
CA VAL A 62 9.96 8.42 8.88
C VAL A 62 10.70 9.40 9.78
N LEU A 63 10.74 10.68 9.40
CA LEU A 63 11.32 11.75 10.19
C LEU A 63 10.22 12.55 10.88
N ASP A 64 10.16 12.51 12.21
CA ASP A 64 9.26 13.36 13.00
C ASP A 64 9.74 14.82 12.94
N THR A 65 8.88 15.73 12.48
CA THR A 65 9.17 17.17 12.40
C THR A 65 8.01 18.01 12.92
N PRO A 66 8.21 19.30 13.23
CA PRO A 66 7.12 20.22 13.57
C PRO A 66 6.09 20.46 12.44
N VAL A 67 6.38 20.02 11.21
CA VAL A 67 5.45 20.09 10.07
C VAL A 67 4.88 18.70 9.73
N GLY A 68 4.88 17.81 10.72
CA GLY A 68 4.45 16.42 10.61
C GLY A 68 5.57 15.43 10.34
N ARG A 69 5.17 14.20 10.03
CA ARG A 69 6.06 13.06 9.87
C ARG A 69 6.38 12.88 8.39
N LEU A 70 7.66 13.02 8.04
CA LEU A 70 8.12 13.06 6.65
C LEU A 70 8.61 11.68 6.20
N GLY A 71 8.09 11.18 5.08
CA GLY A 71 8.67 10.06 4.34
C GLY A 71 9.47 10.59 3.15
N ILE A 72 10.72 10.16 2.97
CA ILE A 72 11.58 10.67 1.88
C ILE A 72 11.87 9.53 0.90
N VAL A 73 11.52 9.76 -0.37
CA VAL A 73 11.75 8.83 -1.48
C VAL A 73 12.47 9.55 -2.61
N ILE A 74 13.31 8.82 -3.35
CA ILE A 74 14.06 9.37 -4.48
C ILE A 74 13.62 8.67 -5.76
N SER A 75 12.90 9.39 -6.61
CA SER A 75 12.46 8.89 -7.91
C SER A 75 11.79 7.53 -7.79
N LYS A 76 12.31 6.50 -8.47
CA LYS A 76 11.80 5.13 -8.48
C LYS A 76 11.34 4.59 -7.11
N ASP A 77 11.98 4.94 -5.99
CA ASP A 77 11.53 4.53 -4.66
C ASP A 77 10.05 4.87 -4.38
N ALA A 78 9.53 5.96 -4.96
CA ALA A 78 8.14 6.37 -4.82
C ALA A 78 7.13 5.38 -5.43
N TRP A 79 7.56 4.48 -6.30
CA TRP A 79 6.69 3.46 -6.92
C TRP A 79 6.77 2.11 -6.22
N MET A 80 7.70 1.93 -5.29
CA MET A 80 8.03 0.60 -4.76
C MET A 80 7.08 0.25 -3.62
N VAL A 81 6.43 -0.91 -3.73
CA VAL A 81 5.33 -1.30 -2.84
C VAL A 81 5.82 -1.47 -1.41
N ASP A 82 6.95 -2.16 -1.22
CA ASP A 82 7.62 -2.36 0.07
C ASP A 82 8.02 -1.04 0.76
N VAL A 83 8.53 -0.07 0.00
CA VAL A 83 8.88 1.27 0.49
C VAL A 83 7.62 1.98 0.99
N ASN A 84 6.56 1.97 0.18
CA ASN A 84 5.37 2.74 0.47
C ASN A 84 4.56 2.15 1.63
N ASP A 85 4.37 0.82 1.67
CA ASP A 85 3.72 0.13 2.77
C ASP A 85 4.45 0.35 4.09
N ARG A 86 5.79 0.27 4.07
CA ARG A 86 6.63 0.56 5.24
C ARG A 86 6.42 1.97 5.78
N LEU A 87 6.49 2.97 4.90
CA LEU A 87 6.33 4.37 5.30
C LEU A 87 4.91 4.67 5.80
N ALA A 88 3.89 4.02 5.22
CA ALA A 88 2.51 4.17 5.65
C ALA A 88 2.22 3.46 6.98
N ALA A 89 2.73 2.24 7.19
CA ALA A 89 2.64 1.54 8.48
C ALA A 89 3.30 2.33 9.62
N ARG A 90 4.16 3.29 9.26
CA ARG A 90 4.89 4.18 10.16
C ARG A 90 4.30 5.59 10.21
N HIS A 91 3.11 5.79 9.63
CA HIS A 91 2.36 7.06 9.61
C HIS A 91 3.06 8.23 8.93
N ALA A 92 3.74 8.01 7.80
CA ALA A 92 4.22 9.13 6.99
C ALA A 92 3.02 10.01 6.55
N HIS A 93 3.08 11.31 6.88
CA HIS A 93 2.05 12.30 6.53
C HIS A 93 2.39 13.02 5.23
N VAL A 94 3.63 13.49 5.12
CA VAL A 94 4.10 14.23 3.94
C VAL A 94 5.21 13.46 3.27
N MET A 95 5.01 13.15 2.00
CA MET A 95 6.01 12.51 1.17
C MET A 95 6.88 13.58 0.50
N VAL A 96 8.19 13.44 0.59
CA VAL A 96 9.14 14.24 -0.18
C VAL A 96 9.73 13.35 -1.26
N GLN A 97 9.27 13.57 -2.49
CA GLN A 97 9.65 12.80 -3.66
C GLN A 97 10.64 13.60 -4.50
N SER A 98 11.94 13.38 -4.28
CA SER A 98 12.96 14.10 -5.05
C SER A 98 13.12 13.50 -6.45
N GLU A 99 13.01 14.33 -7.49
CA GLU A 99 12.84 13.85 -8.86
C GLU A 99 13.84 14.36 -9.88
N ALA A 100 14.13 13.48 -10.83
CA ALA A 100 15.02 13.74 -11.96
C ALA A 100 14.57 12.92 -13.18
N PHE A 101 13.35 13.17 -13.65
CA PHE A 101 12.82 12.55 -14.88
C PHE A 101 13.50 13.12 -16.12
N SER A 102 14.07 12.24 -16.94
CA SER A 102 14.93 12.63 -18.06
C SER A 102 14.21 12.83 -19.41
N SER A 103 12.86 12.79 -19.42
CA SER A 103 12.07 12.78 -20.64
C SER A 103 10.64 13.31 -20.48
N TRP A 104 10.41 14.27 -19.55
CA TRP A 104 9.07 14.74 -19.15
C TRP A 104 8.17 15.05 -20.35
N ALA A 105 8.55 16.01 -21.20
CA ALA A 105 7.78 16.37 -22.40
C ALA A 105 8.62 16.27 -23.69
N PHE A 106 9.49 15.26 -23.78
CA PHE A 106 10.39 15.06 -24.94
C PHE A 106 9.93 14.01 -25.95
N GLN A 107 8.91 13.23 -25.60
CA GLN A 107 8.35 12.17 -26.44
C GLN A 107 6.85 12.05 -26.17
N ALA A 108 6.07 11.67 -27.19
CA ALA A 108 4.61 11.60 -27.06
C ALA A 108 4.10 10.28 -26.44
N SER A 109 4.94 9.23 -26.43
CA SER A 109 4.59 7.93 -25.86
C SER A 109 5.84 7.17 -25.40
N PRO A 110 5.90 6.73 -24.13
CA PRO A 110 4.93 7.05 -23.08
C PRO A 110 5.02 8.55 -22.72
N TRP A 111 3.95 9.10 -22.15
CA TRP A 111 3.96 10.46 -21.62
C TRP A 111 4.39 10.40 -20.15
N ASP A 112 5.61 10.84 -19.86
CA ASP A 112 6.22 10.71 -18.53
C ASP A 112 5.38 11.34 -17.39
N PRO A 113 4.66 12.47 -17.58
CA PRO A 113 3.73 12.98 -16.57
C PRO A 113 2.64 11.96 -16.16
N ASP A 114 2.20 11.09 -17.07
CA ASP A 114 1.21 10.05 -16.76
C ASP A 114 1.84 8.96 -15.89
N ILE A 115 3.07 8.55 -16.22
CA ILE A 115 3.85 7.60 -15.40
C ILE A 115 4.12 8.23 -14.03
N TYR A 116 4.41 9.53 -13.96
CA TYR A 116 4.66 10.23 -12.72
C TYR A 116 3.50 10.17 -11.72
N LYS A 117 2.27 10.25 -12.25
CA LYS A 117 1.05 10.18 -11.45
C LYS A 117 0.95 8.89 -10.64
N GLN A 118 1.57 7.82 -11.13
CA GLN A 118 1.63 6.53 -10.45
C GLN A 118 2.51 6.52 -9.18
N GLY A 119 3.40 7.50 -9.01
CA GLY A 119 4.26 7.64 -7.83
C GLY A 119 3.56 8.43 -6.72
N GLY A 120 4.16 9.54 -6.28
CA GLY A 120 3.68 10.36 -5.16
C GLY A 120 2.23 10.83 -5.26
N PHE A 121 1.67 11.01 -6.47
CA PHE A 121 0.28 11.40 -6.63
C PHE A 121 -0.67 10.28 -6.18
N ASN A 122 -0.55 9.08 -6.77
CA ASN A 122 -1.32 7.91 -6.37
C ASN A 122 -1.07 7.54 -4.90
N ASN A 123 0.16 7.70 -4.43
CA ASN A 123 0.53 7.49 -3.04
C ASN A 123 -0.27 8.35 -2.04
N VAL A 124 -0.59 9.61 -2.35
CA VAL A 124 -1.42 10.45 -1.48
C VAL A 124 -2.87 9.97 -1.48
N GLN A 125 -3.32 9.37 -2.58
CA GLN A 125 -4.67 8.83 -2.68
C GLN A 125 -4.78 7.45 -2.04
N GLN A 126 -3.74 6.62 -2.09
CA GLN A 126 -3.79 5.22 -1.69
C GLN A 126 -3.77 4.99 -0.18
N TYR A 127 -3.14 5.88 0.58
CA TYR A 127 -2.81 5.62 1.98
C TYR A 127 -3.50 6.63 2.91
N PRO A 128 -4.21 6.15 3.96
CA PRO A 128 -4.98 7.00 4.85
C PRO A 128 -4.14 8.00 5.64
N THR A 129 -2.86 7.71 5.90
CA THR A 129 -1.99 8.60 6.68
C THR A 129 -1.43 9.75 5.86
N ARG A 130 -1.47 9.68 4.52
CA ARG A 130 -0.80 10.68 3.67
C ARG A 130 -1.73 11.85 3.37
N VAL A 131 -1.22 13.05 3.58
CA VAL A 131 -1.95 14.32 3.34
C VAL A 131 -1.38 15.08 2.15
N ALA A 132 -0.08 14.97 1.88
CA ALA A 132 0.54 15.63 0.74
C ALA A 132 1.80 14.93 0.22
N ASN A 133 2.09 15.17 -1.06
CA ASN A 133 3.37 14.85 -1.68
C ASN A 133 4.01 16.12 -2.24
N VAL A 134 5.23 16.41 -1.81
CA VAL A 134 6.05 17.51 -2.30
C VAL A 134 7.12 16.93 -3.20
N ALA A 135 7.08 17.36 -4.45
CA ALA A 135 7.97 16.87 -5.49
C ALA A 135 8.88 17.98 -6.00
N PRO A 136 10.07 18.17 -5.43
CA PRO A 136 11.09 18.97 -6.07
C PRO A 136 11.66 18.21 -7.28
N SER A 137 11.46 18.77 -8.48
CA SER A 137 11.92 18.21 -9.74
C SER A 137 13.13 18.97 -10.26
N MET A 138 14.17 18.24 -10.68
CA MET A 138 15.34 18.80 -11.33
C MET A 138 14.95 19.40 -12.70
N VAL A 139 15.48 20.59 -12.98
CA VAL A 139 15.44 21.21 -14.30
C VAL A 139 16.87 21.54 -14.74
N GLY A 140 17.17 21.34 -16.02
CA GLY A 140 18.50 21.59 -16.58
C GLY A 140 19.14 20.36 -17.21
N ASN A 141 20.36 20.56 -17.72
CA ASN A 141 21.15 19.51 -18.35
C ASN A 141 22.27 19.04 -17.41
N LEU A 142 22.42 17.72 -17.27
CA LEU A 142 23.58 17.09 -16.64
C LEU A 142 24.18 16.08 -17.61
N LEU A 143 25.39 16.36 -18.11
CA LEU A 143 25.97 15.64 -19.24
C LEU A 143 25.03 15.71 -20.45
N ASP A 144 24.70 14.57 -21.06
CA ASP A 144 23.77 14.46 -22.19
C ASP A 144 22.32 14.11 -21.74
N ILE A 145 22.05 14.22 -20.43
CA ILE A 145 20.72 13.97 -19.85
C ILE A 145 20.05 15.33 -19.62
N THR A 146 18.83 15.43 -20.11
CA THR A 146 17.98 16.61 -19.91
C THR A 146 16.91 16.32 -18.88
N PHE A 147 16.73 17.22 -17.92
CA PHE A 147 15.65 17.19 -16.94
C PHE A 147 14.77 18.43 -17.11
N ASP A 148 13.46 18.22 -17.23
CA ASP A 148 12.46 19.27 -17.46
C ASP A 148 11.17 19.02 -16.66
N GLY A 149 11.29 18.24 -15.58
CA GLY A 149 10.16 17.91 -14.71
C GLY A 149 9.56 19.14 -14.03
N GLN A 150 8.27 19.09 -13.77
CA GLN A 150 7.57 20.14 -13.04
C GLN A 150 7.58 19.83 -11.55
N SER A 151 8.11 20.74 -10.73
CA SER A 151 7.95 20.63 -9.28
C SER A 151 6.48 20.79 -8.90
N SER A 152 6.01 20.10 -7.86
CA SER A 152 4.58 20.16 -7.49
C SER A 152 4.33 19.90 -6.01
N VAL A 153 3.18 20.37 -5.52
CA VAL A 153 2.55 19.94 -4.29
C VAL A 153 1.21 19.31 -4.63
N VAL A 154 1.04 18.06 -4.21
CA VAL A 154 -0.15 17.23 -4.49
C VAL A 154 -0.85 16.92 -3.17
N GLY A 155 -2.18 17.04 -3.15
CA GLY A 155 -3.07 16.68 -2.04
C GLY A 155 -4.03 15.57 -2.44
N ARG A 156 -5.11 15.40 -1.67
CA ARG A 156 -6.15 14.42 -1.95
C ARG A 156 -7.06 14.90 -3.07
N LYS A 157 -7.53 13.98 -3.90
CA LYS A 157 -8.59 14.24 -4.87
C LYS A 157 -9.93 14.44 -4.14
N GLU A 158 -10.79 15.22 -4.76
CA GLU A 158 -12.14 15.54 -4.30
C GLU A 158 -13.18 15.16 -5.37
N LYS A 159 -14.42 14.88 -4.96
CA LYS A 159 -15.57 14.59 -5.85
C LYS A 159 -16.01 15.79 -6.72
N ALA A 160 -15.35 16.94 -6.59
CA ALA A 160 -15.62 18.14 -7.37
C ALA A 160 -15.06 18.03 -8.80
N ALA A 161 -15.66 18.76 -9.75
CA ALA A 161 -15.09 18.87 -11.09
C ALA A 161 -13.83 19.75 -11.06
N PRO A 162 -12.70 19.31 -11.67
CA PRO A 162 -11.43 20.04 -11.62
C PRO A 162 -11.40 21.31 -12.50
N GLY A 163 -12.48 21.59 -13.24
CA GLY A 163 -12.56 22.71 -14.18
C GLY A 163 -11.78 22.46 -15.48
N PRO A 164 -11.73 23.46 -16.40
CA PRO A 164 -10.91 23.36 -17.60
C PRO A 164 -9.41 23.45 -17.27
N VAL A 165 -8.55 22.94 -18.16
CA VAL A 165 -7.09 23.08 -18.05
C VAL A 165 -6.71 24.56 -17.89
N ASP A 166 -5.97 24.89 -16.83
CA ASP A 166 -5.53 26.26 -16.54
C ASP A 166 -4.03 26.39 -16.22
N GLY A 167 -3.30 25.27 -16.20
CA GLY A 167 -1.88 25.20 -15.88
C GLY A 167 -1.56 25.03 -14.39
N SER A 168 -2.58 24.92 -13.53
CA SER A 168 -2.45 24.63 -12.09
C SER A 168 -3.12 23.32 -11.66
N ASN A 169 -4.02 22.78 -12.48
CA ASN A 169 -4.81 21.58 -12.19
C ASN A 169 -4.34 20.32 -12.94
N GLY A 170 -3.13 20.32 -13.50
CA GLY A 170 -2.56 19.16 -14.18
C GLY A 170 -1.12 19.42 -14.62
N TRP A 171 -0.28 18.40 -14.63
CA TRP A 171 1.02 18.53 -15.31
C TRP A 171 0.81 18.75 -16.81
N ILE A 172 1.84 19.28 -17.47
CA ILE A 172 1.80 19.65 -18.87
C ILE A 172 1.36 18.46 -19.74
N GLY A 173 0.37 18.67 -20.61
CA GLY A 173 -0.16 17.61 -21.49
C GLY A 173 -1.03 16.56 -20.80
N GLN A 174 -1.61 16.86 -19.62
CA GLN A 174 -2.58 16.02 -18.92
C GLN A 174 -3.97 16.64 -18.85
N ASN A 175 -4.98 15.80 -18.60
CA ASN A 175 -6.31 16.26 -18.22
C ASN A 175 -6.31 16.74 -16.77
N PRO A 176 -7.17 17.71 -16.43
CA PRO A 176 -7.16 18.33 -15.12
C PRO A 176 -7.69 17.37 -14.04
N ASP A 177 -7.17 17.48 -12.82
CA ASP A 177 -7.52 16.68 -11.65
C ASP A 177 -7.56 17.57 -10.40
N THR A 178 -8.35 17.20 -9.40
CA THR A 178 -8.54 17.97 -8.15
C THR A 178 -7.40 17.77 -7.15
N GLY A 179 -6.56 16.75 -7.33
CA GLY A 179 -5.44 16.47 -6.42
C GLY A 179 -4.27 17.45 -6.47
N PHE A 180 -4.25 18.44 -7.36
CA PHE A 180 -3.13 19.40 -7.47
C PHE A 180 -3.33 20.64 -6.59
N LEU A 181 -2.38 20.90 -5.69
CA LEU A 181 -2.37 22.10 -4.84
C LEU A 181 -1.49 23.20 -5.42
N ALA A 182 -0.35 22.83 -6.02
CA ALA A 182 0.53 23.74 -6.72
C ALA A 182 1.38 23.01 -7.76
N ILE A 183 1.62 23.64 -8.92
CA ILE A 183 2.45 23.07 -9.99
C ILE A 183 3.38 24.16 -10.52
N ALA A 184 4.64 23.78 -10.73
CA ALA A 184 5.61 24.65 -11.36
C ALA A 184 5.25 24.75 -12.84
N PRO A 185 5.11 25.96 -13.39
CA PRO A 185 4.79 26.11 -14.79
C PRO A 185 5.93 25.56 -15.66
N TRP A 186 5.57 24.91 -16.76
CA TRP A 186 6.55 24.46 -17.76
C TRP A 186 7.06 25.65 -18.60
N ILE A 187 7.99 25.39 -19.52
CA ILE A 187 8.62 26.43 -20.37
C ILE A 187 7.62 27.12 -21.33
N ALA A 188 6.52 26.44 -21.65
CA ALA A 188 5.42 26.93 -22.45
C ALA A 188 4.07 26.53 -21.82
N PRO A 189 2.97 27.29 -22.06
CA PRO A 189 1.64 26.92 -21.58
C PRO A 189 1.09 25.69 -22.32
N ASP A 190 0.21 24.94 -21.65
CA ASP A 190 -0.51 23.84 -22.32
C ASP A 190 -1.37 24.38 -23.48
N PRO A 191 -1.26 23.83 -24.70
CA PRO A 191 -2.06 24.24 -25.85
C PRO A 191 -3.58 24.23 -25.61
N ALA A 192 -4.08 23.35 -24.72
CA ALA A 192 -5.49 23.27 -24.39
C ALA A 192 -6.04 24.52 -23.68
N ILE A 193 -5.19 25.32 -23.04
CA ILE A 193 -5.59 26.60 -22.43
C ILE A 193 -6.08 27.57 -23.50
N ALA A 194 -5.36 27.63 -24.63
CA ALA A 194 -5.71 28.50 -25.75
C ALA A 194 -6.77 27.85 -26.67
N THR A 195 -6.78 26.52 -26.76
CA THR A 195 -7.70 25.75 -27.60
C THR A 195 -8.38 24.64 -26.79
N PRO A 196 -9.43 24.96 -26.01
CA PRO A 196 -10.16 23.96 -25.23
C PRO A 196 -10.72 22.84 -26.12
N GLY A 197 -10.57 21.59 -25.67
CA GLY A 197 -11.01 20.39 -26.41
C GLY A 197 -10.04 19.90 -27.50
N LEU A 198 -8.81 20.42 -27.53
CA LEU A 198 -7.74 19.81 -28.32
C LEU A 198 -7.44 18.40 -27.78
N ASP A 199 -7.37 17.40 -28.67
CA ASP A 199 -7.08 16.01 -28.28
C ASP A 199 -5.68 15.87 -27.68
N LEU A 200 -5.48 14.86 -26.81
CA LEU A 200 -4.22 14.66 -26.09
C LEU A 200 -3.05 14.43 -27.04
N ALA A 201 -3.26 13.72 -28.15
CA ALA A 201 -2.20 13.44 -29.11
C ALA A 201 -1.66 14.74 -29.74
N SER A 202 -2.56 15.62 -30.18
CA SER A 202 -2.23 16.94 -30.75
C SER A 202 -1.59 17.87 -29.70
N ARG A 203 -2.12 17.88 -28.47
CA ARG A 203 -1.56 18.64 -27.35
C ARG A 203 -0.12 18.22 -27.08
N ARG A 204 0.12 16.92 -26.88
CA ARG A 204 1.43 16.35 -26.56
C ARG A 204 2.42 16.51 -27.72
N ALA A 205 1.98 16.38 -28.96
CA ALA A 205 2.85 16.59 -30.13
C ALA A 205 3.40 18.03 -30.20
N ALA A 206 2.58 19.04 -29.88
CA ALA A 206 3.04 20.43 -29.82
C ALA A 206 4.07 20.63 -28.69
N LEU A 207 3.80 20.08 -27.51
CA LEU A 207 4.71 20.15 -26.37
C LEU A 207 6.04 19.44 -26.64
N VAL A 208 6.02 18.28 -27.33
CA VAL A 208 7.24 17.58 -27.74
C VAL A 208 8.10 18.41 -28.67
N ALA A 209 7.49 19.18 -29.57
CA ALA A 209 8.23 20.07 -30.45
C ALA A 209 9.01 21.12 -29.64
N ASP A 210 8.39 21.72 -28.62
CA ASP A 210 9.03 22.67 -27.70
C ASP A 210 10.12 21.97 -26.85
N GLY A 211 9.82 20.78 -26.34
CA GLY A 211 10.73 19.99 -25.51
C GLY A 211 12.04 19.72 -26.24
N ILE A 212 12.00 19.21 -27.48
CA ILE A 212 13.19 18.89 -28.28
C ILE A 212 14.18 20.07 -28.37
N GLU A 213 13.69 21.31 -28.37
CA GLU A 213 14.53 22.50 -28.47
C GLU A 213 15.38 22.76 -27.21
N LEU A 214 15.00 22.21 -26.04
CA LEU A 214 15.75 22.35 -24.78
C LEU A 214 17.08 21.58 -24.76
N ARG A 215 17.21 20.53 -25.59
CA ARG A 215 18.35 19.61 -25.55
C ARG A 215 19.68 20.31 -25.86
N PRO A 216 20.78 19.91 -25.21
CA PRO A 216 22.11 20.34 -25.59
C PRO A 216 22.36 20.10 -27.09
N GLY A 217 22.81 21.12 -27.81
CA GLY A 217 23.09 21.06 -29.24
C GLY A 217 21.86 21.17 -30.15
N SER A 218 20.69 21.58 -29.65
CA SER A 218 19.51 21.81 -30.50
C SER A 218 19.72 22.93 -31.53
N GLY A 219 20.61 23.89 -31.26
CA GLY A 219 20.94 25.00 -32.14
C GLY A 219 19.92 26.14 -32.16
N VAL A 220 18.89 26.07 -31.31
CA VAL A 220 17.89 27.13 -31.13
C VAL A 220 18.35 28.05 -30.01
N ALA A 221 18.93 29.21 -30.32
CA ALA A 221 19.44 30.10 -29.29
C ALA A 221 18.31 30.79 -28.51
N CYS A 222 18.40 30.80 -27.18
CA CYS A 222 17.51 31.61 -26.36
C CYS A 222 17.68 33.12 -26.65
N PRO A 223 16.60 33.93 -26.54
CA PRO A 223 16.68 35.37 -26.81
C PRO A 223 17.72 36.11 -25.94
N GLY A 224 17.98 35.58 -24.74
CA GLY A 224 18.95 36.06 -23.79
C GLY A 224 19.40 34.95 -22.84
N PRO A 225 20.49 35.17 -22.09
CA PRO A 225 21.12 34.15 -21.24
C PRO A 225 20.32 33.78 -19.98
N LEU A 226 19.28 34.55 -19.65
CA LEU A 226 18.38 34.30 -18.51
C LEU A 226 16.93 34.06 -18.98
N ASP A 227 16.71 34.06 -20.29
CA ASP A 227 15.38 33.81 -20.85
C ASP A 227 15.13 32.30 -20.92
N TYR A 228 13.92 31.89 -20.58
CA TYR A 228 13.45 30.52 -20.71
C TYR A 228 12.47 30.40 -21.89
N GLY A 229 12.26 29.19 -22.38
CA GLY A 229 11.35 28.89 -23.49
C GLY A 229 11.81 27.69 -24.31
N ALA A 230 11.15 27.47 -25.45
CA ALA A 230 11.56 26.51 -26.45
C ALA A 230 12.85 27.01 -27.13
N CYS A 231 13.99 26.74 -26.49
CA CYS A 231 15.33 27.10 -26.92
C CYS A 231 16.37 26.31 -26.13
N GLU A 232 17.59 26.21 -26.67
CA GLU A 232 18.69 25.45 -26.09
C GLU A 232 19.03 25.95 -24.68
N ASN A 233 18.91 25.07 -23.68
CA ASN A 233 19.06 25.39 -22.26
C ASN A 233 18.03 26.40 -21.69
N GLY A 234 16.90 26.63 -22.37
CA GLY A 234 15.84 27.55 -21.96
C GLY A 234 14.96 27.06 -20.80
N TYR A 235 15.54 26.43 -19.78
CA TYR A 235 14.80 25.89 -18.63
C TYR A 235 14.25 26.98 -17.72
N ARG A 236 13.15 26.66 -17.04
CA ARG A 236 12.51 27.54 -16.09
C ARG A 236 12.74 27.08 -14.66
N GLU A 237 13.47 27.88 -13.88
CA GLU A 237 13.50 27.72 -12.43
C GLU A 237 12.19 28.26 -11.82
N SER A 238 11.66 27.56 -10.82
CA SER A 238 10.40 27.92 -10.17
C SER A 238 10.40 27.57 -8.69
N VAL A 239 9.61 28.32 -7.92
CA VAL A 239 9.26 27.99 -6.53
C VAL A 239 7.76 27.78 -6.50
N VAL A 240 7.33 26.66 -5.92
CA VAL A 240 5.92 26.37 -5.65
C VAL A 240 5.72 26.19 -4.15
N TRP A 241 4.52 26.50 -3.69
CA TRP A 241 4.11 26.31 -2.31
C TRP A 241 2.61 26.11 -2.26
N ALA A 242 2.14 25.43 -1.22
CA ALA A 242 0.74 25.32 -0.87
C ALA A 242 0.64 25.20 0.65
N ASP A 243 -0.50 25.62 1.21
CA ASP A 243 -0.82 25.35 2.60
C ASP A 243 -1.39 23.93 2.71
N VAL A 244 -0.91 23.16 3.68
CA VAL A 244 -1.36 21.80 3.96
C VAL A 244 -1.58 21.66 5.45
N GLU A 245 -2.72 21.10 5.84
CA GLU A 245 -2.99 20.72 7.22
C GLU A 245 -2.32 19.36 7.47
N VAL A 246 -1.37 19.35 8.41
CA VAL A 246 -0.63 18.14 8.77
C VAL A 246 -0.93 17.81 10.23
N PRO A 247 -1.05 16.54 10.60
CA PRO A 247 -1.45 16.21 11.94
C PRO A 247 -0.35 16.38 13.00
N ASP A 248 -0.75 16.78 14.21
CA ASP A 248 0.09 16.85 15.42
C ASP A 248 0.27 15.44 16.03
N GLY A 249 1.34 14.72 15.69
CA GLY A 249 1.59 13.38 16.24
C GLY A 249 1.41 12.28 15.21
N ILE A 250 0.46 11.36 15.40
CA ILE A 250 0.19 10.23 14.49
C ILE A 250 -1.26 10.19 13.96
N ASP A 251 -2.11 11.12 14.39
CA ASP A 251 -3.56 11.07 14.17
C ASP A 251 -4.06 12.23 13.34
N VAL A 252 -5.04 12.03 12.45
CA VAL A 252 -5.63 13.09 11.63
C VAL A 252 -6.52 14.01 12.48
N PHE A 253 -6.37 15.34 12.36
CA PHE A 253 -7.09 16.31 13.22
C PHE A 253 -8.27 17.02 12.53
N VAL A 254 -8.44 16.90 11.21
CA VAL A 254 -9.48 17.62 10.48
C VAL A 254 -10.37 16.64 9.74
N ALA A 255 -11.63 16.59 10.20
CA ALA A 255 -12.66 15.83 9.53
C ALA A 255 -12.91 16.41 8.14
N PRO A 256 -12.80 15.59 7.08
CA PRO A 256 -13.32 15.99 5.80
C PRO A 256 -14.83 16.20 5.89
N ASP A 257 -15.42 16.94 4.96
CA ASP A 257 -16.88 17.04 4.86
C ASP A 257 -17.45 15.64 4.60
N PRO A 258 -18.21 15.04 5.54
CA PRO A 258 -18.69 13.67 5.41
C PRO A 258 -19.82 13.54 4.39
N GLY A 259 -20.42 14.67 3.93
CA GLY A 259 -21.64 14.65 3.13
C GLY A 259 -22.84 13.98 3.84
N PRO A 260 -24.04 14.03 3.26
CA PRO A 260 -25.18 13.26 3.75
C PRO A 260 -25.03 11.77 3.36
N PRO A 261 -25.30 10.82 4.28
CA PRO A 261 -25.22 9.41 3.93
C PRO A 261 -26.19 9.01 2.81
N VAL A 262 -25.74 8.13 1.90
CA VAL A 262 -26.53 7.64 0.78
C VAL A 262 -26.90 6.16 0.95
N ALA A 263 -28.12 5.79 0.59
CA ALA A 263 -28.53 4.39 0.65
C ALA A 263 -27.79 3.55 -0.41
N THR A 264 -27.17 2.46 0.02
CA THR A 264 -26.52 1.49 -0.87
C THR A 264 -27.33 0.20 -0.96
N ALA A 265 -26.87 -0.75 -1.77
CA ALA A 265 -27.41 -2.10 -1.80
C ALA A 265 -26.94 -2.97 -0.61
N TRP A 266 -26.13 -2.39 0.28
CA TRP A 266 -25.66 -3.00 1.52
C TRP A 266 -26.49 -2.52 2.71
N GLY A 267 -26.32 -3.19 3.86
CA GLY A 267 -26.80 -2.63 5.12
C GLY A 267 -26.11 -1.30 5.43
N SER A 268 -26.76 -0.45 6.23
CA SER A 268 -26.16 0.81 6.67
C SER A 268 -24.79 0.59 7.32
N SER A 269 -23.83 1.47 7.02
CA SER A 269 -22.49 1.39 7.59
C SER A 269 -22.55 1.57 9.10
N GLN A 270 -21.99 0.61 9.84
CA GLN A 270 -21.84 0.67 11.29
C GLN A 270 -20.38 0.97 11.61
N GLN A 271 -20.12 1.97 12.44
CA GLN A 271 -18.82 2.09 13.10
C GLN A 271 -18.73 1.02 14.19
N ILE A 272 -17.63 0.27 14.22
CA ILE A 272 -17.49 -0.90 15.10
C ILE A 272 -16.41 -0.72 16.18
N ASN A 273 -15.51 0.24 16.01
CA ASN A 273 -14.62 0.68 17.09
C ASN A 273 -15.36 1.63 18.04
N ASP A 274 -15.07 1.55 19.34
CA ASP A 274 -15.58 2.45 20.38
C ASP A 274 -14.44 3.07 21.20
N ASP A 275 -13.78 4.06 20.61
CA ASP A 275 -12.66 4.76 21.23
C ASP A 275 -13.08 5.45 22.55
N ASP A 276 -12.40 5.11 23.65
CA ASP A 276 -12.56 5.74 24.98
C ASP A 276 -11.60 6.94 25.18
N SER A 277 -10.94 7.40 24.11
CA SER A 277 -9.97 8.50 24.13
C SER A 277 -10.65 9.86 23.98
N ALA A 278 -10.17 10.85 24.73
CA ALA A 278 -10.58 12.26 24.59
C ALA A 278 -9.79 13.00 23.47
N THR A 279 -8.93 12.28 22.76
CA THR A 279 -8.04 12.76 21.68
C THR A 279 -8.28 11.92 20.44
N PRO A 280 -8.22 12.50 19.22
CA PRO A 280 -8.36 11.74 17.98
C PRO A 280 -7.43 10.53 17.95
N SER A 281 -7.91 9.42 17.41
CA SER A 281 -7.16 8.18 17.20
C SER A 281 -7.45 7.61 15.82
N SER A 282 -6.47 7.00 15.20
CA SER A 282 -6.58 6.40 13.87
C SER A 282 -6.58 4.87 13.98
N GLN A 283 -7.62 4.26 13.43
CA GLN A 283 -7.76 2.83 13.22
C GLN A 283 -7.46 2.46 11.77
N LEU A 284 -6.42 1.66 11.57
CA LEU A 284 -5.88 1.32 10.26
C LEU A 284 -5.72 -0.19 10.08
N TYR A 285 -5.56 -0.61 8.81
CA TYR A 285 -5.26 -2.00 8.43
C TYR A 285 -6.23 -3.03 9.04
N PRO A 286 -7.56 -2.89 8.86
CA PRO A 286 -8.49 -3.87 9.35
C PRO A 286 -8.24 -5.22 8.65
N GLN A 287 -8.36 -6.32 9.39
CA GLN A 287 -8.44 -7.68 8.87
C GLN A 287 -9.64 -8.39 9.47
N MET A 288 -10.23 -9.34 8.75
CA MET A 288 -11.49 -9.96 9.16
C MET A 288 -11.51 -11.47 8.93
N ALA A 289 -12.13 -12.18 9.85
CA ALA A 289 -12.47 -13.59 9.69
C ALA A 289 -13.90 -13.87 10.17
N ALA A 290 -14.59 -14.78 9.49
CA ALA A 290 -15.93 -15.20 9.88
C ALA A 290 -16.07 -16.72 9.83
N ASP A 291 -16.88 -17.27 10.74
CA ASP A 291 -17.29 -18.67 10.73
C ASP A 291 -18.71 -18.78 11.33
N GLY A 292 -19.67 -19.15 10.47
CA GLY A 292 -21.10 -19.07 10.82
C GLY A 292 -21.52 -17.64 11.14
N ASP A 293 -22.16 -17.45 12.30
CA ASP A 293 -22.64 -16.14 12.77
C ASP A 293 -21.55 -15.32 13.48
N GLN A 294 -20.38 -15.93 13.74
CA GLN A 294 -19.27 -15.22 14.38
C GLN A 294 -18.46 -14.46 13.33
N VAL A 295 -18.23 -13.17 13.58
CA VAL A 295 -17.37 -12.28 12.79
C VAL A 295 -16.39 -11.61 13.74
N VAL A 296 -15.10 -11.64 13.39
CA VAL A 296 -14.03 -10.98 14.14
C VAL A 296 -13.35 -9.99 13.20
N VAL A 297 -13.27 -8.73 13.61
CA VAL A 297 -12.48 -7.70 12.92
C VAL A 297 -11.35 -7.30 13.87
N VAL A 298 -10.12 -7.22 13.35
CA VAL A 298 -8.94 -6.74 14.07
C VAL A 298 -8.34 -5.54 13.33
N TRP A 299 -7.76 -4.59 14.05
CA TRP A 299 -7.14 -3.40 13.45
C TRP A 299 -5.98 -2.88 14.31
N GLN A 300 -5.18 -2.01 13.70
CA GLN A 300 -4.15 -1.22 14.35
C GLN A 300 -4.77 0.09 14.86
N ASP A 301 -4.47 0.51 16.08
CA ASP A 301 -5.13 1.62 16.76
C ASP A 301 -4.13 2.51 17.53
N THR A 302 -4.25 3.82 17.40
CA THR A 302 -3.35 4.80 18.02
C THR A 302 -3.88 5.42 19.33
N GLN A 303 -5.06 4.99 19.84
CA GLN A 303 -5.74 5.58 21.02
C GLN A 303 -4.91 5.72 22.30
N HIS A 304 -3.73 5.10 22.37
CA HIS A 304 -2.80 5.17 23.50
C HIS A 304 -1.37 5.62 23.12
N GLY A 305 -1.22 6.39 22.04
CA GLY A 305 0.01 7.08 21.63
C GLY A 305 1.00 6.25 20.81
N PHE A 306 0.97 4.93 20.94
CA PHE A 306 1.58 3.99 19.99
C PHE A 306 0.50 3.10 19.40
N ASP A 307 0.76 2.61 18.19
CA ASP A 307 -0.06 1.59 17.56
C ASP A 307 -0.20 0.37 18.48
N ASN A 308 -1.43 -0.03 18.74
CA ASN A 308 -1.81 -1.21 19.49
C ASN A 308 -2.83 -2.00 18.68
N VAL A 309 -2.88 -3.33 18.85
CA VAL A 309 -3.85 -4.15 18.11
C VAL A 309 -5.11 -4.36 18.93
N TYR A 310 -6.24 -4.03 18.32
CA TYR A 310 -7.59 -4.19 18.88
C TYR A 310 -8.45 -5.10 18.01
N ALA A 311 -9.57 -5.53 18.58
CA ALA A 311 -10.58 -6.33 17.91
C ALA A 311 -11.99 -5.97 18.36
N ALA A 312 -12.96 -6.20 17.48
CA ALA A 312 -14.37 -6.28 17.82
C ALA A 312 -14.95 -7.59 17.30
N VAL A 313 -15.90 -8.15 18.04
CA VAL A 313 -16.51 -9.44 17.74
C VAL A 313 -18.02 -9.33 17.70
N SER A 314 -18.60 -9.89 16.65
CA SER A 314 -20.03 -10.13 16.53
C SER A 314 -20.31 -11.62 16.61
N SER A 315 -21.40 -11.99 17.29
CA SER A 315 -21.92 -13.37 17.35
C SER A 315 -23.28 -13.52 16.66
N ASP A 316 -23.75 -12.50 15.96
CA ASP A 316 -25.08 -12.41 15.36
C ASP A 316 -25.04 -11.91 13.91
N SER A 317 -24.01 -12.30 13.16
CA SER A 317 -23.81 -11.93 11.75
C SER A 317 -23.63 -10.42 11.52
N GLY A 318 -22.93 -9.72 12.42
CA GLY A 318 -22.62 -8.29 12.31
C GLY A 318 -23.79 -7.37 12.62
N VAL A 319 -24.78 -7.84 13.40
CA VAL A 319 -25.90 -7.00 13.85
C VAL A 319 -25.52 -6.21 15.10
N THR A 320 -24.79 -6.84 16.02
CA THR A 320 -24.21 -6.20 17.20
C THR A 320 -22.74 -6.57 17.34
N TRP A 321 -21.99 -5.67 17.99
CA TRP A 321 -20.56 -5.78 18.21
C TRP A 321 -20.22 -5.64 19.69
N SER A 322 -19.17 -6.32 20.13
CA SER A 322 -18.48 -5.99 21.38
C SER A 322 -17.88 -4.59 21.31
N GLY A 323 -17.53 -4.02 22.46
CA GLY A 323 -16.55 -2.92 22.46
C GLY A 323 -15.14 -3.41 22.12
N ASN A 324 -14.19 -2.49 22.08
CA ASN A 324 -12.79 -2.67 21.74
C ASN A 324 -12.13 -3.70 22.69
N LEU A 325 -11.66 -4.82 22.12
CA LEU A 325 -10.97 -5.89 22.83
C LEU A 325 -9.47 -5.82 22.54
N ARG A 326 -8.66 -5.82 23.59
CA ARG A 326 -7.19 -5.85 23.46
C ARG A 326 -6.72 -7.19 22.90
N VAL A 327 -5.89 -7.13 21.87
CA VAL A 327 -5.27 -8.33 21.30
C VAL A 327 -3.99 -8.68 22.02
N SER A 328 -3.10 -7.74 22.36
CA SER A 328 -1.84 -8.02 23.08
C SER A 328 -2.00 -8.04 24.61
N ASP A 329 -1.11 -8.75 25.31
CA ASP A 329 -1.00 -8.77 26.77
C ASP A 329 -0.15 -7.61 27.32
N ASN A 330 0.51 -6.85 26.46
CA ASN A 330 1.25 -5.67 26.82
C ASN A 330 0.30 -4.58 27.37
N ALA A 331 0.84 -3.75 28.26
CA ALA A 331 0.13 -2.56 28.69
C ALA A 331 -0.11 -1.63 27.48
N PRO A 332 -1.27 -0.96 27.40
CA PRO A 332 -1.52 0.02 26.34
C PRO A 332 -0.41 1.07 26.21
N GLY A 333 0.01 1.34 24.98
CA GLY A 333 1.11 2.27 24.68
C GLY A 333 2.50 1.82 25.14
N ALA A 334 2.70 0.57 25.57
CA ALA A 334 4.01 0.09 26.02
C ALA A 334 4.95 -0.26 24.86
N VAL A 335 4.40 -0.77 23.76
CA VAL A 335 5.10 -1.16 22.54
C VAL A 335 4.25 -0.77 21.33
N VAL A 336 4.89 -0.71 20.16
CA VAL A 336 4.20 -0.53 18.87
C VAL A 336 3.79 -1.90 18.36
N GLU A 337 2.53 -2.07 17.99
CA GLU A 337 1.90 -3.28 17.48
C GLU A 337 1.15 -2.92 16.19
N MET A 338 1.52 -3.52 15.07
CA MET A 338 1.06 -3.10 13.75
C MET A 338 0.83 -4.28 12.81
N LEU A 339 0.13 -4.01 11.70
CA LEU A 339 -0.15 -4.96 10.62
C LEU A 339 -0.72 -6.30 11.15
N PRO A 340 -1.87 -6.28 11.83
CA PRO A 340 -2.45 -7.50 12.37
C PRO A 340 -3.03 -8.37 11.24
N ASP A 341 -3.15 -9.68 11.49
CA ASP A 341 -3.94 -10.61 10.68
C ASP A 341 -4.65 -11.63 11.58
N VAL A 342 -5.81 -12.13 11.14
CA VAL A 342 -6.73 -12.95 11.94
C VAL A 342 -7.24 -14.17 11.19
N THR A 343 -7.36 -15.30 11.89
CA THR A 343 -8.00 -16.51 11.35
C THR A 343 -8.81 -17.24 12.42
N ILE A 344 -9.92 -17.86 11.99
CA ILE A 344 -10.78 -18.68 12.84
C ILE A 344 -10.65 -20.15 12.43
N HIS A 345 -10.58 -21.04 13.42
CA HIS A 345 -10.66 -22.47 13.20
C HIS A 345 -11.77 -23.10 14.03
N ARG A 346 -12.68 -23.81 13.36
CA ARG A 346 -13.67 -24.69 13.98
C ARG A 346 -13.13 -26.11 14.11
N ASP A 347 -13.02 -26.61 15.35
CA ASP A 347 -12.64 -27.99 15.58
C ASP A 347 -13.73 -28.95 15.05
N PRO A 348 -13.44 -29.83 14.08
CA PRO A 348 -14.47 -30.66 13.45
C PRO A 348 -15.01 -31.79 14.36
N VAL A 349 -14.48 -31.94 15.58
CA VAL A 349 -14.91 -32.95 16.56
C VAL A 349 -15.65 -32.30 17.73
N SER A 350 -15.09 -31.23 18.31
CA SER A 350 -15.71 -30.54 19.45
C SER A 350 -16.61 -29.36 19.06
N ASP A 351 -16.59 -28.96 17.78
CA ASP A 351 -17.31 -27.79 17.25
C ASP A 351 -16.92 -26.45 17.91
N THR A 352 -15.76 -26.45 18.57
CA THR A 352 -15.24 -25.29 19.29
C THR A 352 -14.48 -24.38 18.34
N LEU A 353 -14.76 -23.08 18.41
CA LEU A 353 -14.00 -22.07 17.69
C LEU A 353 -12.70 -21.73 18.43
N THR A 354 -11.67 -21.42 17.66
CA THR A 354 -10.41 -20.87 18.17
C THR A 354 -9.98 -19.80 17.19
N THR A 355 -9.80 -18.59 17.70
CA THR A 355 -9.33 -17.45 16.92
C THR A 355 -7.85 -17.24 17.19
N TYR A 356 -7.09 -16.99 16.13
CA TYR A 356 -5.68 -16.61 16.20
C TYR A 356 -5.52 -15.23 15.61
N VAL A 357 -4.78 -14.37 16.31
CA VAL A 357 -4.40 -13.06 15.81
C VAL A 357 -2.89 -12.97 15.85
N THR A 358 -2.27 -12.59 14.73
CA THR A 358 -0.83 -12.36 14.60
C THR A 358 -0.57 -10.89 14.31
N TRP A 359 0.57 -10.35 14.74
CA TRP A 359 0.95 -8.97 14.45
C TRP A 359 2.46 -8.79 14.49
N GLN A 360 2.92 -7.66 13.96
CA GLN A 360 4.29 -7.19 14.12
C GLN A 360 4.39 -6.31 15.38
N GLU A 361 5.46 -6.50 16.15
CA GLU A 361 5.69 -5.75 17.39
C GLU A 361 7.10 -5.15 17.39
N LEU A 362 7.23 -3.87 17.79
CA LEU A 362 8.52 -3.18 17.93
C LEU A 362 8.84 -2.94 19.41
N ALA A 363 9.77 -3.75 19.94
CA ALA A 363 10.10 -3.79 21.38
C ALA A 363 10.81 -2.54 21.93
N ALA A 364 11.43 -1.73 21.07
CA ALA A 364 12.36 -0.66 21.45
C ALA A 364 11.86 0.76 21.06
N GLY A 365 10.55 0.94 20.87
CA GLY A 365 9.98 2.20 20.38
C GLY A 365 9.97 2.30 18.85
N THR A 366 10.02 3.53 18.31
CA THR A 366 9.92 3.86 16.88
C THR A 366 11.21 3.56 16.07
N GLY A 367 12.14 2.74 16.54
CA GLY A 367 13.38 2.47 15.80
C GLY A 367 13.17 1.60 14.56
N VAL A 368 13.95 1.85 13.50
CA VAL A 368 14.11 0.94 12.35
C VAL A 368 14.83 -0.36 12.75
N GLY A 369 14.29 -1.50 12.30
CA GLY A 369 15.07 -2.74 12.14
C GLY A 369 14.98 -3.82 13.23
N SER A 370 14.10 -3.75 14.23
CA SER A 370 13.95 -4.85 15.22
C SER A 370 12.49 -5.25 15.50
N GLY A 371 11.76 -5.61 14.45
CA GLY A 371 10.41 -6.19 14.58
C GLY A 371 10.42 -7.62 15.10
N ARG A 372 9.40 -7.98 15.88
CA ARG A 372 9.06 -9.33 16.33
C ARG A 372 7.73 -9.74 15.71
N ILE A 373 7.56 -11.02 15.40
CA ILE A 373 6.26 -11.55 14.98
C ILE A 373 5.63 -12.25 16.17
N MET A 374 4.46 -11.77 16.56
CA MET A 374 3.74 -12.18 17.77
C MET A 374 2.41 -12.81 17.41
N LEU A 375 1.90 -13.67 18.29
CA LEU A 375 0.62 -14.38 18.13
C LEU A 375 -0.11 -14.49 19.47
N ALA A 376 -1.41 -14.24 19.45
CA ALA A 376 -2.34 -14.57 20.53
C ALA A 376 -3.42 -15.55 20.07
N ARG A 377 -3.99 -16.30 21.03
CA ARG A 377 -5.04 -17.29 20.81
C ARG A 377 -6.23 -17.01 21.73
N PHE A 378 -7.42 -17.06 21.16
CA PHE A 378 -8.68 -16.74 21.83
C PHE A 378 -9.70 -17.88 21.68
N ASP A 379 -10.64 -17.93 22.63
CA ASP A 379 -11.76 -18.86 22.66
C ASP A 379 -12.97 -18.39 21.84
N GLU A 380 -14.06 -19.16 21.84
CA GLU A 380 -15.29 -18.78 21.12
C GLU A 380 -15.95 -17.47 21.59
N ASN A 381 -15.62 -16.98 22.79
CA ASN A 381 -16.08 -15.69 23.32
C ASN A 381 -15.00 -14.61 23.21
N PHE A 382 -13.96 -14.88 22.42
CA PHE A 382 -12.77 -14.05 22.29
C PHE A 382 -12.02 -13.83 23.62
N ALA A 383 -12.18 -14.75 24.60
CA ALA A 383 -11.37 -14.72 25.80
C ALA A 383 -9.99 -15.33 25.52
N ARG A 384 -8.95 -14.62 25.93
CA ARG A 384 -7.55 -15.03 25.78
C ARG A 384 -7.30 -16.38 26.45
N VAL A 385 -6.68 -17.30 25.71
CA VAL A 385 -6.41 -18.67 26.16
C VAL A 385 -5.02 -18.80 26.78
N ASP A 386 -4.02 -18.20 26.15
CA ASP A 386 -2.63 -18.21 26.60
C ASP A 386 -2.35 -16.95 27.41
N VAL A 387 -1.70 -17.09 28.58
CA VAL A 387 -1.43 -15.95 29.48
C VAL A 387 -0.59 -14.89 28.78
N ASP A 388 0.48 -15.34 28.10
CA ASP A 388 1.45 -14.46 27.48
C ASP A 388 1.31 -14.45 25.95
N ASP A 389 1.68 -13.34 25.32
CA ASP A 389 1.87 -13.28 23.86
C ASP A 389 2.97 -14.22 23.38
N LEU A 390 2.71 -14.93 22.29
CA LEU A 390 3.60 -15.96 21.77
C LEU A 390 4.48 -15.40 20.65
N ARG A 391 5.78 -15.33 20.91
CA ARG A 391 6.75 -15.04 19.85
C ARG A 391 6.83 -16.18 18.84
N VAL A 392 6.64 -15.83 17.57
CA VAL A 392 6.65 -16.75 16.42
C VAL A 392 8.04 -16.84 15.80
N ASP A 393 8.73 -15.71 15.65
CA ASP A 393 10.05 -15.63 15.05
C ASP A 393 11.17 -16.13 15.99
N ASP A 394 12.41 -16.16 15.51
CA ASP A 394 13.55 -16.74 16.21
C ASP A 394 14.77 -15.81 16.38
N SER A 395 14.65 -14.52 16.07
CA SER A 395 15.79 -13.59 16.14
C SER A 395 15.41 -12.12 16.27
N ASP A 396 16.13 -11.38 17.10
CA ASP A 396 16.05 -9.91 17.23
C ASP A 396 16.96 -9.19 16.22
N GLY A 397 16.81 -7.86 16.11
CA GLY A 397 17.74 -6.99 15.37
C GLY A 397 17.65 -7.04 13.85
N ARG A 398 16.57 -7.59 13.30
CA ARG A 398 16.22 -7.53 11.86
C ARG A 398 14.75 -7.16 11.69
N GLY A 399 14.44 -6.39 10.65
CA GLY A 399 13.07 -6.03 10.28
C GLY A 399 12.22 -7.25 9.96
N LYS A 400 10.95 -7.21 10.34
CA LYS A 400 9.95 -8.23 10.04
C LYS A 400 8.64 -7.53 9.78
N TRP A 401 7.93 -7.94 8.74
CA TRP A 401 6.76 -7.22 8.23
C TRP A 401 5.68 -8.18 7.74
N HIS A 402 4.46 -7.66 7.64
CA HIS A 402 3.29 -8.34 7.05
C HIS A 402 3.12 -9.80 7.48
N PRO A 403 2.95 -10.08 8.78
CA PRO A 403 2.62 -11.42 9.22
C PRO A 403 1.20 -11.79 8.78
N VAL A 404 1.05 -12.96 8.16
CA VAL A 404 -0.24 -13.58 7.85
C VAL A 404 -0.36 -14.95 8.51
N VAL A 405 -1.56 -15.30 8.95
CA VAL A 405 -1.88 -16.50 9.72
C VAL A 405 -2.98 -17.33 9.07
N ALA A 406 -2.75 -18.64 9.00
CA ALA A 406 -3.77 -19.61 8.63
C ALA A 406 -3.72 -20.83 9.54
N THR A 407 -4.81 -21.59 9.62
CA THR A 407 -4.84 -22.82 10.42
C THR A 407 -4.65 -24.07 9.57
N VAL A 408 -3.79 -24.98 10.03
CA VAL A 408 -3.38 -26.15 9.23
C VAL A 408 -3.62 -27.48 9.92
N GLY A 409 -4.35 -28.34 9.21
CA GLY A 409 -4.70 -29.69 9.64
C GLY A 409 -5.83 -29.71 10.66
N LYS A 410 -6.35 -30.91 10.95
CA LYS A 410 -7.58 -31.10 11.74
C LYS A 410 -7.61 -30.49 13.14
N ARG A 411 -6.45 -30.13 13.70
CA ARG A 411 -6.36 -29.53 15.04
C ARG A 411 -6.40 -28.00 15.00
N GLY A 412 -6.35 -27.39 13.82
CA GLY A 412 -6.28 -25.93 13.70
C GLY A 412 -4.99 -25.35 14.25
N ASN A 413 -3.84 -26.01 13.98
CA ASN A 413 -2.56 -25.44 14.41
C ASN A 413 -2.26 -24.20 13.56
N PRO A 414 -1.84 -23.07 14.15
CA PRO A 414 -1.50 -21.88 13.38
C PRO A 414 -0.23 -22.11 12.56
N LEU A 415 -0.23 -21.59 11.35
CA LEU A 415 0.90 -21.39 10.46
C LEU A 415 0.98 -19.89 10.22
N VAL A 416 2.13 -19.30 10.52
CA VAL A 416 2.39 -17.87 10.31
C VAL A 416 3.47 -17.73 9.26
N VAL A 417 3.26 -16.83 8.30
CA VAL A 417 4.20 -16.44 7.25
C VAL A 417 4.45 -14.94 7.37
N TRP A 418 5.68 -14.47 7.22
CA TRP A 418 6.03 -13.06 7.31
C TRP A 418 7.19 -12.74 6.37
N VAL A 419 7.40 -11.45 6.10
CA VAL A 419 8.60 -10.93 5.43
C VAL A 419 9.69 -10.72 6.49
N ASP A 420 10.91 -11.18 6.22
CA ASP A 420 12.04 -11.11 7.15
C ASP A 420 13.30 -10.56 6.46
N GLU A 421 13.94 -9.56 7.06
CA GLU A 421 15.13 -8.87 6.55
C GLU A 421 16.45 -9.48 7.03
N ARG A 422 16.44 -10.74 7.50
CA ARG A 422 17.64 -11.39 8.07
C ARG A 422 18.72 -11.73 7.05
N ASP A 423 18.37 -11.85 5.78
CA ASP A 423 19.27 -12.32 4.75
C ASP A 423 20.02 -11.12 4.15
N ASP A 424 21.35 -11.19 4.17
CA ASP A 424 22.18 -10.13 3.58
C ASP A 424 22.24 -10.30 2.05
N GLY A 425 22.06 -9.19 1.33
CA GLY A 425 22.24 -9.11 -0.11
C GLY A 425 23.69 -8.79 -0.50
N PRO A 426 23.97 -8.62 -1.81
CA PRO A 426 25.26 -8.11 -2.23
C PRO A 426 25.51 -6.70 -1.67
N ARG A 427 26.77 -6.39 -1.35
CA ARG A 427 27.20 -5.09 -0.78
C ARG A 427 26.63 -4.84 0.63
N ILE A 428 25.83 -3.79 0.82
CA ILE A 428 25.25 -3.38 2.12
C ILE A 428 23.73 -3.59 2.18
N SER A 429 23.14 -4.19 1.15
CA SER A 429 21.69 -4.37 1.11
C SER A 429 21.24 -5.50 2.02
N VAL A 430 20.02 -5.38 2.54
CA VAL A 430 19.29 -6.45 3.21
C VAL A 430 18.18 -6.91 2.27
N LEU A 431 17.93 -8.21 2.23
CA LEU A 431 16.89 -8.80 1.39
C LEU A 431 15.67 -9.09 2.24
N GLU A 432 14.51 -8.75 1.70
CA GLU A 432 13.21 -9.09 2.26
C GLU A 432 12.78 -10.45 1.70
N HIS A 433 12.74 -11.48 2.54
CA HIS A 433 12.34 -12.82 2.11
C HIS A 433 11.20 -13.35 2.97
N LEU A 434 10.37 -14.22 2.39
CA LEU A 434 9.29 -14.85 3.14
C LEU A 434 9.82 -16.00 4.00
N TYR A 435 9.46 -15.95 5.28
CA TYR A 435 9.72 -17.01 6.25
C TYR A 435 8.41 -17.53 6.83
N ALA A 436 8.39 -18.81 7.16
CA ALA A 436 7.22 -19.48 7.73
C ALA A 436 7.58 -20.28 8.98
N SER A 437 6.66 -20.26 9.94
CA SER A 437 6.70 -21.09 11.13
C SER A 437 5.32 -21.62 11.49
N ARG A 438 5.30 -22.80 12.13
CA ARG A 438 4.06 -23.49 12.45
C ARG A 438 4.03 -23.87 13.91
N GLY A 439 2.90 -23.60 14.55
CA GLY A 439 2.56 -24.09 15.87
C GLY A 439 2.52 -25.62 15.91
N ARG A 440 3.26 -26.20 16.87
CA ARG A 440 3.30 -27.63 17.13
C ARG A 440 3.11 -27.92 18.60
N GLY A 441 2.32 -28.96 18.88
CA GLY A 441 2.17 -29.52 20.21
C GLY A 441 1.09 -30.61 20.25
N ARG A 442 0.89 -31.16 21.45
CA ARG A 442 -0.29 -31.98 21.76
C ARG A 442 -1.46 -31.05 22.09
N ARG A 443 -2.69 -31.58 22.14
CA ARG A 443 -3.80 -30.77 22.68
C ARG A 443 -3.48 -30.39 24.12
N GLY A 444 -3.76 -29.14 24.48
CA GLY A 444 -3.75 -28.66 25.85
C GLY A 444 -4.83 -29.32 26.69
N GLY A 445 -4.88 -28.98 27.98
CA GLY A 445 -5.93 -29.45 28.89
C GLY A 445 -7.34 -28.96 28.50
N ASP A 446 -7.40 -27.88 27.71
CA ASP A 446 -8.60 -27.26 27.11
C ASP A 446 -9.08 -27.95 25.82
N GLY A 447 -8.36 -28.97 25.34
CA GLY A 447 -8.67 -29.65 24.08
C GLY A 447 -8.24 -28.90 22.81
N ARG A 448 -7.63 -27.72 22.92
CA ARG A 448 -7.14 -26.91 21.78
C ARG A 448 -5.62 -27.11 21.57
N PRO A 449 -5.00 -26.63 20.48
CA PRO A 449 -3.56 -26.81 20.25
C PRO A 449 -2.69 -26.17 21.34
N ALA A 450 -1.80 -26.95 21.97
CA ALA A 450 -0.70 -26.35 22.74
C ALA A 450 0.38 -25.87 21.76
N LEU A 451 0.81 -24.62 21.89
CA LEU A 451 1.68 -23.97 20.91
C LEU A 451 3.16 -23.98 21.33
N ARG A 452 3.99 -24.48 20.41
CA ARG A 452 5.44 -24.23 20.34
C ARG A 452 5.80 -24.13 18.86
N PHE A 453 6.49 -23.07 18.46
CA PHE A 453 6.83 -22.87 17.07
C PHE A 453 7.98 -23.77 16.61
N SER A 454 7.86 -24.27 15.38
CA SER A 454 8.96 -24.99 14.74
C SER A 454 10.09 -24.03 14.36
N ARG A 455 11.26 -24.57 14.02
CA ARG A 455 12.31 -23.74 13.39
C ARG A 455 11.77 -23.10 12.10
N ASN A 456 12.02 -21.81 11.98
CA ASN A 456 11.64 -20.96 10.85
C ASN A 456 12.25 -21.48 9.55
N ARG A 457 11.51 -21.30 8.44
CA ARG A 457 11.90 -21.79 7.12
C ARG A 457 11.65 -20.72 6.08
N ALA A 458 12.67 -20.39 5.29
CA ALA A 458 12.49 -19.64 4.06
C ALA A 458 11.50 -20.37 3.13
N VAL A 459 10.55 -19.62 2.60
CA VAL A 459 9.53 -20.08 1.65
C VAL A 459 10.18 -20.33 0.30
N VAL A 460 10.86 -19.32 -0.23
CA VAL A 460 11.69 -19.42 -1.43
C VAL A 460 13.12 -19.69 -0.99
N ARG A 461 13.72 -20.76 -1.53
CA ARG A 461 15.10 -21.16 -1.19
C ARG A 461 16.10 -20.82 -2.26
N GLU A 462 15.64 -20.86 -3.50
CA GLU A 462 16.41 -20.64 -4.70
C GLU A 462 15.47 -20.00 -5.71
N LYS A 463 15.91 -18.91 -6.33
CA LYS A 463 15.25 -18.26 -7.45
C LYS A 463 16.29 -17.70 -8.42
N THR A 464 15.96 -17.67 -9.69
CA THR A 464 16.75 -16.94 -10.69
C THR A 464 16.41 -15.47 -10.58
N VAL A 465 17.43 -14.63 -10.50
CA VAL A 465 17.30 -13.18 -10.30
C VAL A 465 17.85 -12.47 -11.53
N ASP A 466 17.11 -11.47 -12.01
CA ASP A 466 17.59 -10.56 -13.04
C ASP A 466 18.77 -9.74 -12.52
N PRO A 467 19.84 -9.49 -13.30
CA PRO A 467 20.98 -8.68 -12.85
C PRO A 467 20.60 -7.28 -12.32
N LEU A 468 19.50 -6.68 -12.79
CA LEU A 468 19.01 -5.40 -12.28
C LEU A 468 18.39 -5.51 -10.88
N ALA A 469 17.94 -6.69 -10.48
CA ALA A 469 17.31 -6.97 -9.19
C ALA A 469 18.24 -7.66 -8.18
N GLU A 470 19.52 -7.88 -8.50
CA GLU A 470 20.45 -8.68 -7.67
C GLU A 470 20.54 -8.19 -6.21
N ALA A 471 20.49 -6.87 -6.00
CA ALA A 471 20.56 -6.26 -4.68
C ALA A 471 19.22 -6.14 -3.94
N LEU A 472 18.09 -6.42 -4.62
CA LEU A 472 16.73 -6.09 -4.21
C LEU A 472 15.75 -7.19 -4.60
N ALA A 473 16.16 -8.46 -4.58
CA ALA A 473 15.31 -9.58 -4.97
C ALA A 473 14.26 -9.90 -3.89
N ASN A 474 13.51 -8.87 -3.50
CA ASN A 474 12.62 -8.83 -2.35
C ASN A 474 11.33 -9.59 -2.61
N GLU A 475 10.73 -10.06 -1.52
CA GLU A 475 9.45 -10.75 -1.45
C GLU A 475 8.57 -10.01 -0.46
N TRP A 476 7.37 -9.61 -0.87
CA TRP A 476 6.51 -8.70 -0.11
C TRP A 476 5.04 -9.12 -0.14
N ALA A 477 4.25 -8.58 0.79
CA ALA A 477 2.79 -8.74 0.90
C ALA A 477 2.31 -10.20 0.70
N PRO A 478 2.64 -11.15 1.61
CA PRO A 478 2.17 -12.52 1.49
C PRO A 478 0.64 -12.62 1.70
N ALA A 479 -0.01 -13.47 0.92
CA ALA A 479 -1.42 -13.84 1.04
C ALA A 479 -1.56 -15.35 1.17
N ILE A 480 -2.39 -15.84 2.08
CA ILE A 480 -2.44 -17.27 2.43
C ILE A 480 -3.86 -17.83 2.43
N ALA A 481 -4.03 -19.02 1.85
CA ALA A 481 -5.30 -19.75 1.90
C ALA A 481 -5.07 -21.25 2.12
N VAL A 482 -6.04 -21.92 2.74
CA VAL A 482 -5.98 -23.37 3.00
C VAL A 482 -6.89 -24.13 2.05
N ALA A 483 -6.31 -24.62 0.95
CA ALA A 483 -6.98 -25.47 -0.03
C ALA A 483 -7.03 -26.94 0.42
N GLY A 484 -7.97 -27.25 1.32
CA GLY A 484 -8.19 -28.58 1.90
C GLY A 484 -7.02 -29.08 2.77
N ARG A 485 -6.10 -29.86 2.18
CA ARG A 485 -4.86 -30.32 2.87
C ARG A 485 -3.60 -29.59 2.41
N THR A 486 -3.78 -28.57 1.59
CA THR A 486 -2.72 -27.79 0.96
C THR A 486 -2.83 -26.37 1.47
N VAL A 487 -1.70 -25.75 1.74
CA VAL A 487 -1.55 -24.32 1.97
C VAL A 487 -1.14 -23.74 0.63
N ALA A 488 -1.92 -22.81 0.11
CA ALA A 488 -1.54 -21.95 -0.99
C ALA A 488 -1.01 -20.63 -0.43
N LEU A 489 0.02 -20.09 -1.07
CA LEU A 489 0.61 -18.82 -0.72
C LEU A 489 0.77 -18.02 -2.02
N GLY A 490 0.28 -16.78 -2.04
CA GLY A 490 0.56 -15.76 -3.04
C GLY A 490 1.44 -14.67 -2.43
N TRP A 491 2.27 -14.00 -3.23
CA TRP A 491 3.09 -12.86 -2.78
C TRP A 491 3.60 -12.05 -3.97
N LEU A 492 4.15 -10.87 -3.69
CA LEU A 492 4.85 -10.04 -4.66
C LEU A 492 6.35 -10.36 -4.66
N ASP A 493 6.99 -10.47 -5.82
CA ASP A 493 8.42 -10.83 -5.91
C ASP A 493 9.17 -9.99 -6.93
N PHE A 494 10.18 -9.23 -6.47
CA PHE A 494 10.96 -8.31 -7.30
C PHE A 494 12.11 -8.97 -8.08
N ARG A 495 12.22 -10.31 -8.08
CA ARG A 495 13.34 -11.04 -8.73
C ARG A 495 13.57 -10.72 -10.20
N SER A 496 12.55 -10.25 -10.91
CA SER A 496 12.58 -9.94 -12.35
C SER A 496 12.70 -8.44 -12.61
N TYR A 497 13.01 -7.63 -11.59
CA TYR A 497 12.99 -6.17 -11.65
C TYR A 497 11.57 -5.60 -11.91
N ASN A 498 10.56 -6.37 -11.52
CA ASN A 498 9.14 -6.03 -11.52
C ASN A 498 8.52 -6.58 -10.24
N TRP A 499 7.53 -5.92 -9.67
CA TRP A 499 6.71 -6.49 -8.60
C TRP A 499 5.67 -7.43 -9.23
N ASP A 500 6.09 -8.65 -9.52
CA ASP A 500 5.26 -9.70 -10.12
C ASP A 500 4.52 -10.51 -9.05
N VAL A 501 3.36 -11.05 -9.40
CA VAL A 501 2.57 -11.90 -8.50
C VAL A 501 3.04 -13.34 -8.63
N TYR A 502 3.56 -13.92 -7.55
CA TYR A 502 3.96 -15.32 -7.50
C TYR A 502 3.04 -16.12 -6.58
N ALA A 503 2.88 -17.41 -6.89
CA ALA A 503 2.21 -18.35 -6.02
C ALA A 503 2.97 -19.66 -5.89
N SER A 504 2.79 -20.32 -4.74
CA SER A 504 3.27 -21.67 -4.50
C SER A 504 2.38 -22.39 -3.48
N PHE A 505 2.58 -23.70 -3.36
CA PHE A 505 1.77 -24.53 -2.49
C PHE A 505 2.61 -25.51 -1.65
N SER A 506 2.12 -25.80 -0.45
CA SER A 506 2.74 -26.74 0.49
C SER A 506 1.70 -27.60 1.19
N ARG A 507 1.99 -28.88 1.44
CA ARG A 507 1.14 -29.71 2.34
C ARG A 507 1.28 -29.35 3.81
N SER A 508 2.34 -28.65 4.17
CA SER A 508 2.71 -28.41 5.57
C SER A 508 2.81 -26.94 5.94
N GLY A 509 2.87 -26.05 4.93
CA GLY A 509 3.22 -24.64 5.08
C GLY A 509 4.71 -24.36 5.26
N LEU A 510 5.55 -25.38 5.51
CA LEU A 510 6.96 -25.19 5.89
C LEU A 510 7.97 -25.59 4.81
N ARG A 511 7.48 -26.20 3.72
CA ARG A 511 8.31 -26.72 2.62
C ARG A 511 7.55 -26.60 1.32
N TYR A 512 8.02 -25.72 0.47
CA TYR A 512 7.55 -25.52 -0.89
C TYR A 512 8.56 -26.22 -1.81
N TYR A 513 8.14 -27.30 -2.46
CA TYR A 513 9.04 -28.22 -3.19
C TYR A 513 9.15 -27.91 -4.68
N ARG A 514 8.35 -26.96 -5.17
CA ARG A 514 8.35 -26.53 -6.56
C ARG A 514 8.79 -25.08 -6.62
N PRO A 515 9.51 -24.69 -7.69
CA PRO A 515 9.71 -23.27 -7.99
C PRO A 515 8.36 -22.55 -7.94
N PRO A 516 8.30 -21.37 -7.29
CA PRO A 516 7.15 -20.49 -7.39
C PRO A 516 6.76 -20.23 -8.84
N ILE A 517 5.46 -20.10 -9.10
CA ILE A 517 4.89 -19.83 -10.41
C ILE A 517 4.50 -18.36 -10.45
N ARG A 518 4.92 -17.62 -11.47
CA ARG A 518 4.40 -16.28 -11.75
C ARG A 518 2.96 -16.40 -12.28
N VAL A 519 2.04 -15.66 -11.69
CA VAL A 519 0.59 -15.73 -11.93
C VAL A 519 0.11 -14.59 -12.82
N ASP A 520 0.68 -13.40 -12.68
CA ASP A 520 0.40 -12.27 -13.56
C ASP A 520 0.98 -12.49 -14.97
N ASP A 521 0.46 -11.76 -15.97
CA ASP A 521 0.71 -12.05 -17.38
C ASP A 521 1.30 -10.91 -18.21
N SER A 522 1.37 -9.70 -17.65
CA SER A 522 1.86 -8.53 -18.37
C SER A 522 3.33 -8.69 -18.78
N THR A 523 3.66 -8.30 -20.00
CA THR A 523 5.04 -8.35 -20.52
C THR A 523 5.76 -7.01 -20.43
N GLU A 524 5.06 -5.95 -19.98
CA GLU A 524 5.62 -4.58 -19.85
C GLU A 524 6.80 -4.56 -18.88
N PHE A 525 7.77 -3.67 -19.05
CA PHE A 525 8.85 -3.54 -18.08
C PHE A 525 8.36 -2.83 -16.80
N GLU A 526 9.11 -2.88 -15.70
CA GLU A 526 8.78 -2.27 -14.39
C GLU A 526 7.30 -2.35 -13.93
N ARG A 527 6.65 -3.51 -14.08
CA ARG A 527 5.29 -3.76 -13.59
C ARG A 527 5.21 -3.63 -12.08
N LEU A 528 4.09 -3.10 -11.60
CA LEU A 528 3.83 -2.81 -10.21
C LEU A 528 2.51 -3.47 -9.81
N ASN A 529 2.57 -4.75 -9.44
CA ASN A 529 1.43 -5.37 -8.77
C ASN A 529 1.50 -5.08 -7.28
N SER A 530 0.36 -4.97 -6.61
CA SER A 530 0.28 -4.76 -5.17
C SER A 530 -0.87 -5.52 -4.52
N HIS A 531 -0.81 -5.67 -3.20
CA HIS A 531 -1.89 -6.18 -2.36
C HIS A 531 -2.55 -7.46 -2.89
N PRO A 532 -1.79 -8.55 -3.08
CA PRO A 532 -2.42 -9.81 -3.41
C PRO A 532 -3.28 -10.28 -2.23
N ALA A 533 -4.44 -10.84 -2.50
CA ALA A 533 -5.31 -11.49 -1.52
C ALA A 533 -5.80 -12.84 -2.08
N MET A 534 -6.04 -13.82 -1.21
CA MET A 534 -6.32 -15.18 -1.64
C MET A 534 -7.42 -15.84 -0.83
N ALA A 535 -8.37 -16.47 -1.51
CA ALA A 535 -9.42 -17.26 -0.88
C ALA A 535 -9.58 -18.62 -1.56
N TYR A 536 -10.09 -19.59 -0.80
CA TYR A 536 -10.38 -20.92 -1.31
C TYR A 536 -11.82 -21.29 -1.00
N ASP A 537 -12.59 -21.62 -2.04
CA ASP A 537 -13.94 -22.14 -1.87
C ASP A 537 -13.92 -23.67 -1.77
N ASP A 538 -14.25 -24.19 -0.59
CA ASP A 538 -14.37 -25.64 -0.35
C ASP A 538 -15.48 -26.29 -1.20
N ALA A 539 -16.55 -25.55 -1.52
CA ALA A 539 -17.71 -26.10 -2.23
C ALA A 539 -17.40 -26.41 -3.70
N THR A 540 -16.70 -25.51 -4.39
CA THR A 540 -16.28 -25.70 -5.79
C THR A 540 -14.88 -26.27 -5.92
N GLY A 541 -14.07 -26.21 -4.87
CA GLY A 541 -12.67 -26.63 -4.88
C GLY A 541 -11.74 -25.66 -5.62
N THR A 542 -12.13 -24.38 -5.68
CA THR A 542 -11.45 -23.34 -6.45
C THR A 542 -10.66 -22.41 -5.53
N LEU A 543 -9.40 -22.20 -5.86
CA LEU A 543 -8.56 -21.18 -5.27
C LEU A 543 -8.60 -19.93 -6.16
N VAL A 544 -8.75 -18.75 -5.57
CA VAL A 544 -8.74 -17.48 -6.29
C VAL A 544 -7.71 -16.56 -5.65
N LEU A 545 -6.87 -15.97 -6.49
CA LEU A 545 -5.88 -14.95 -6.13
C LEU A 545 -6.29 -13.66 -6.83
N VAL A 546 -6.46 -12.58 -6.07
CA VAL A 546 -6.72 -11.23 -6.59
C VAL A 546 -5.53 -10.33 -6.29
N TRP A 547 -5.33 -9.28 -7.08
CA TRP A 547 -4.30 -8.26 -6.85
C TRP A 547 -4.65 -6.95 -7.56
N ALA A 548 -4.06 -5.85 -7.10
CA ALA A 548 -4.05 -4.60 -7.86
C ALA A 548 -2.92 -4.65 -8.91
N ASP A 549 -3.27 -4.50 -10.18
CA ASP A 549 -2.38 -4.59 -11.34
C ASP A 549 -2.15 -3.18 -11.88
N GLN A 550 -0.93 -2.67 -11.71
CA GLN A 550 -0.47 -1.45 -12.34
C GLN A 550 0.65 -1.79 -13.32
N ARG A 551 0.34 -1.72 -14.60
CA ARG A 551 1.32 -1.91 -15.67
C ARG A 551 2.09 -0.60 -15.81
N GLU A 552 3.43 -0.63 -15.96
CA GLU A 552 4.30 0.58 -16.01
C GLU A 552 3.74 1.70 -16.90
N ARG A 553 3.12 1.32 -18.02
CA ARG A 553 2.56 2.24 -19.02
C ARG A 553 1.03 2.23 -19.07
N GLY A 554 0.40 1.56 -18.12
CA GLY A 554 -1.03 1.67 -17.86
C GLY A 554 -1.32 3.05 -17.31
N VAL A 555 -2.43 3.64 -17.76
CA VAL A 555 -2.88 4.94 -17.24
C VAL A 555 -3.54 4.79 -15.87
N ASP A 556 -3.86 3.57 -15.49
CA ASP A 556 -4.73 3.18 -14.39
C ASP A 556 -4.22 1.95 -13.63
N THR A 557 -4.75 1.76 -12.42
CA THR A 557 -4.57 0.55 -11.62
C THR A 557 -5.90 -0.20 -11.53
N ASN A 558 -5.87 -1.51 -11.72
CA ASN A 558 -7.08 -2.32 -11.84
C ASN A 558 -7.02 -3.56 -10.96
N VAL A 559 -8.17 -4.13 -10.61
CA VAL A 559 -8.23 -5.39 -9.84
C VAL A 559 -8.25 -6.57 -10.80
N PHE A 560 -7.22 -7.39 -10.74
CA PHE A 560 -7.12 -8.64 -11.51
C PHE A 560 -7.32 -9.85 -10.61
N GLN A 561 -7.70 -10.96 -11.23
CA GLN A 561 -7.75 -12.26 -10.59
C GLN A 561 -7.14 -13.36 -11.45
N ALA A 562 -6.72 -14.45 -10.81
CA ALA A 562 -6.49 -15.73 -11.45
C ALA A 562 -6.99 -16.86 -10.55
N ARG A 563 -7.39 -17.98 -11.16
CA ARG A 563 -8.04 -19.09 -10.47
C ARG A 563 -7.30 -20.40 -10.67
N SER A 564 -7.44 -21.29 -9.69
CA SER A 564 -6.86 -22.62 -9.73
C SER A 564 -7.82 -23.68 -9.18
N THR A 565 -8.13 -24.68 -10.01
CA THR A 565 -8.95 -25.84 -9.63
C THR A 565 -8.10 -27.06 -9.25
N ASP A 566 -6.77 -26.92 -9.29
CA ASP A 566 -5.82 -27.99 -8.96
C ASP A 566 -4.94 -27.65 -7.75
N ARG A 567 -5.45 -26.77 -6.87
CA ARG A 567 -4.84 -26.33 -5.60
C ARG A 567 -3.52 -25.60 -5.79
N GLY A 568 -3.49 -24.65 -6.71
CA GLY A 568 -2.36 -23.76 -6.99
C GLY A 568 -1.24 -24.39 -7.80
N ARG A 569 -1.47 -25.52 -8.50
CA ARG A 569 -0.45 -26.12 -9.38
C ARG A 569 -0.44 -25.44 -10.74
N THR A 570 -1.61 -25.04 -11.24
CA THR A 570 -1.80 -24.25 -12.44
C THR A 570 -2.84 -23.17 -12.18
N TRP A 571 -2.74 -22.09 -12.94
CA TRP A 571 -3.61 -20.91 -12.83
C TRP A 571 -4.21 -20.60 -14.20
N THR A 572 -5.42 -20.04 -14.22
CA THR A 572 -6.02 -19.46 -15.43
C THR A 572 -5.21 -18.27 -15.91
N THR A 573 -5.40 -17.86 -17.17
CA THR A 573 -4.99 -16.51 -17.60
C THR A 573 -5.68 -15.49 -16.68
N PRO A 574 -4.96 -14.45 -16.22
CA PRO A 574 -5.55 -13.37 -15.44
C PRO A 574 -6.75 -12.73 -16.14
N SER A 575 -7.76 -12.34 -15.37
CA SER A 575 -8.92 -11.58 -15.85
C SER A 575 -9.22 -10.44 -14.90
N ARG A 576 -9.62 -9.29 -15.44
CA ARG A 576 -10.04 -8.14 -14.64
C ARG A 576 -11.36 -8.41 -13.91
N VAL A 577 -11.46 -7.90 -12.68
CA VAL A 577 -12.64 -7.98 -11.81
C VAL A 577 -13.46 -6.69 -11.89
N ASP A 578 -12.79 -5.54 -11.89
CA ASP A 578 -13.42 -4.23 -12.02
C ASP A 578 -13.61 -3.80 -13.49
N THR A 579 -14.48 -2.83 -13.72
CA THR A 579 -14.92 -2.38 -15.05
C THR A 579 -15.12 -0.85 -15.11
N ALA A 580 -14.54 -0.11 -14.16
CA ALA A 580 -14.73 1.33 -14.00
C ALA A 580 -14.34 2.14 -15.24
N ASP A 581 -13.32 1.69 -15.97
CA ASP A 581 -12.75 2.36 -17.14
C ASP A 581 -13.32 1.85 -18.48
N ALA A 582 -14.34 0.99 -18.47
CA ALA A 582 -14.78 0.29 -19.69
C ALA A 582 -15.24 1.23 -20.82
N THR A 583 -15.55 2.49 -20.47
CA THR A 583 -15.91 3.58 -21.38
C THR A 583 -14.98 4.79 -21.30
N PHE A 584 -13.78 4.63 -20.73
CA PHE A 584 -12.81 5.71 -20.49
C PHE A 584 -12.38 6.39 -21.80
N ASP A 585 -12.52 7.72 -21.86
CA ASP A 585 -12.02 8.55 -22.96
C ASP A 585 -10.80 9.37 -22.49
N PRO A 586 -9.57 9.01 -22.91
CA PRO A 586 -8.37 9.70 -22.48
C PRO A 586 -8.32 11.16 -22.94
N ASP A 587 -9.09 11.60 -23.94
CA ASP A 587 -9.04 12.99 -24.40
C ASP A 587 -9.75 13.97 -23.45
N VAL A 588 -10.62 13.47 -22.58
CA VAL A 588 -11.45 14.31 -21.68
C VAL A 588 -11.51 13.83 -20.24
N GLU A 589 -11.10 12.61 -19.94
CA GLU A 589 -11.18 12.01 -18.60
C GLU A 589 -9.79 11.73 -18.02
N ILE A 590 -9.77 11.57 -16.70
CA ILE A 590 -8.67 10.91 -15.97
C ILE A 590 -9.13 9.50 -15.60
N PRO A 591 -8.26 8.49 -15.69
CA PRO A 591 -8.67 7.13 -15.36
C PRO A 591 -8.98 7.02 -13.87
N ALA A 592 -9.98 6.19 -13.57
CA ALA A 592 -10.19 5.67 -12.24
C ALA A 592 -9.11 4.65 -11.89
N ASN A 593 -8.85 4.49 -10.60
CA ASN A 593 -7.94 3.52 -10.06
C ASN A 593 -8.62 2.70 -8.98
N ALA A 594 -8.33 1.39 -8.98
CA ALA A 594 -8.78 0.43 -8.00
C ALA A 594 -7.59 -0.21 -7.29
N TRP A 595 -7.60 -0.19 -5.96
CA TRP A 595 -6.49 -0.57 -5.09
C TRP A 595 -6.94 -1.46 -3.93
N ARG A 596 -5.97 -2.05 -3.20
CA ARG A 596 -6.21 -2.78 -1.94
C ARG A 596 -7.34 -3.83 -2.04
N PRO A 597 -7.35 -4.72 -3.04
CA PRO A 597 -8.41 -5.71 -3.13
C PRO A 597 -8.28 -6.75 -2.02
N ASP A 598 -9.40 -7.15 -1.44
CA ASP A 598 -9.49 -8.31 -0.57
C ASP A 598 -10.61 -9.25 -1.02
N ILE A 599 -10.49 -10.53 -0.70
CA ILE A 599 -11.38 -11.59 -1.17
C ILE A 599 -11.70 -12.60 -0.07
N ALA A 600 -12.98 -12.97 0.01
CA ALA A 600 -13.42 -14.15 0.76
C ALA A 600 -14.21 -15.11 -0.12
N ALA A 601 -14.19 -16.39 0.27
CA ALA A 601 -14.86 -17.48 -0.41
C ALA A 601 -15.62 -18.34 0.60
N GLY A 602 -16.84 -18.76 0.25
CA GLY A 602 -17.63 -19.66 1.07
C GLY A 602 -18.94 -20.06 0.40
N ASP A 603 -19.38 -21.29 0.61
CA ASP A 603 -20.65 -21.83 0.12
C ASP A 603 -20.88 -21.65 -1.40
N GLY A 604 -19.82 -21.76 -2.21
CA GLY A 604 -19.90 -21.58 -3.67
C GLY A 604 -19.97 -20.14 -4.14
N SER A 605 -19.83 -19.18 -3.22
CA SER A 605 -19.84 -17.75 -3.50
C SER A 605 -18.49 -17.11 -3.19
N LEU A 606 -18.16 -16.07 -3.95
CA LEU A 606 -17.02 -15.19 -3.70
C LEU A 606 -17.51 -13.77 -3.46
N CYS A 607 -16.77 -13.03 -2.65
CA CYS A 607 -16.92 -11.60 -2.48
C CYS A 607 -15.55 -10.96 -2.59
N VAL A 608 -15.41 -9.97 -3.48
CA VAL A 608 -14.20 -9.18 -3.66
C VAL A 608 -14.57 -7.73 -3.40
N ALA A 609 -13.81 -7.05 -2.54
CA ALA A 609 -13.95 -5.62 -2.30
C ALA A 609 -12.62 -4.91 -2.56
N TRP A 610 -12.67 -3.64 -2.95
CA TRP A 610 -11.50 -2.83 -3.21
C TRP A 610 -11.80 -1.35 -2.94
N GLN A 611 -10.73 -0.61 -2.70
CA GLN A 611 -10.73 0.84 -2.65
C GLN A 611 -10.72 1.40 -4.07
N ASP A 612 -11.51 2.43 -4.35
CA ASP A 612 -11.71 2.91 -5.72
C ASP A 612 -11.90 4.44 -5.78
N ASP A 613 -11.18 5.11 -6.69
CA ASP A 613 -11.21 6.57 -6.81
C ASP A 613 -12.14 7.12 -7.92
N ARG A 614 -12.98 6.26 -8.52
CA ARG A 614 -13.82 6.60 -9.70
C ARG A 614 -14.83 7.73 -9.48
N LEU A 615 -15.21 8.00 -8.23
CA LEU A 615 -16.16 9.08 -7.91
C LEU A 615 -15.45 10.41 -7.59
N GLY A 616 -14.13 10.46 -7.78
CA GLY A 616 -13.29 11.63 -7.56
C GLY A 616 -12.46 11.55 -6.30
N ASN A 617 -12.82 10.71 -5.32
CA ASN A 617 -12.00 10.33 -4.18
C ASN A 617 -12.24 8.85 -3.85
N ASN A 618 -11.62 8.31 -2.80
CA ASN A 618 -11.75 6.89 -2.46
C ASN A 618 -13.07 6.53 -1.80
N ASP A 619 -13.75 5.56 -2.40
CA ASP A 619 -14.92 4.86 -1.88
C ASP A 619 -14.64 3.34 -1.90
N ILE A 620 -15.47 2.53 -1.21
CA ILE A 620 -15.33 1.06 -1.24
C ILE A 620 -16.33 0.47 -2.23
N PHE A 621 -15.83 -0.31 -3.18
CA PHE A 621 -16.66 -1.08 -4.11
C PHE A 621 -16.48 -2.57 -3.87
N ALA A 622 -17.51 -3.33 -4.20
CA ALA A 622 -17.46 -4.78 -4.13
C ALA A 622 -18.24 -5.43 -5.26
N SER A 623 -17.74 -6.59 -5.69
CA SER A 623 -18.45 -7.50 -6.59
C SER A 623 -18.47 -8.92 -6.03
N ARG A 624 -19.41 -9.71 -6.53
CA ARG A 624 -19.65 -11.08 -6.09
C ARG A 624 -19.67 -12.01 -7.27
N SER A 625 -19.24 -13.23 -7.03
CA SER A 625 -19.35 -14.33 -7.98
C SER A 625 -20.14 -15.46 -7.34
N ALA A 626 -21.04 -16.06 -8.11
CA ALA A 626 -21.79 -17.28 -7.77
C ALA A 626 -21.29 -18.50 -8.59
N ASP A 627 -20.20 -18.34 -9.32
CA ASP A 627 -19.63 -19.33 -10.25
C ASP A 627 -18.11 -19.46 -10.05
N ALA A 628 -17.65 -19.37 -8.81
CA ALA A 628 -16.24 -19.53 -8.42
C ALA A 628 -15.27 -18.63 -9.22
N GLY A 629 -15.68 -17.40 -9.48
CA GLY A 629 -14.91 -16.37 -10.17
C GLY A 629 -14.82 -16.61 -11.68
N ASP A 630 -15.66 -17.46 -12.28
CA ASP A 630 -15.81 -17.49 -13.74
C ASP A 630 -16.34 -16.13 -14.25
N SER A 631 -17.27 -15.52 -13.52
CA SER A 631 -17.80 -14.19 -13.78
C SER A 631 -18.15 -13.43 -12.50
N TYR A 632 -18.27 -12.12 -12.62
CA TYR A 632 -18.63 -11.21 -11.53
C TYR A 632 -19.92 -10.46 -11.84
N ALA A 633 -20.71 -10.23 -10.80
CA ALA A 633 -21.90 -9.37 -10.89
C ALA A 633 -21.51 -7.91 -11.10
N ALA A 634 -22.51 -7.06 -11.38
CA ALA A 634 -22.30 -5.62 -11.37
C ALA A 634 -21.75 -5.16 -10.00
N GLU A 635 -20.75 -4.29 -10.07
CA GLU A 635 -20.06 -3.72 -8.92
C GLU A 635 -20.97 -2.77 -8.17
N LEU A 636 -20.91 -2.80 -6.84
CA LEU A 636 -21.76 -1.98 -5.97
C LEU A 636 -20.89 -1.29 -4.94
N ARG A 637 -21.12 0.02 -4.78
CA ARG A 637 -20.55 0.79 -3.67
C ARG A 637 -21.05 0.22 -2.33
N VAL A 638 -20.13 0.04 -1.41
CA VAL A 638 -20.33 -0.54 -0.07
C VAL A 638 -20.60 0.56 0.93
N ASP A 639 -19.72 1.56 0.98
CA ASP A 639 -19.83 2.68 1.91
C ASP A 639 -20.99 3.62 1.55
N ASP A 640 -21.52 4.28 2.57
CA ASP A 640 -22.60 5.26 2.46
C ASP A 640 -22.12 6.70 2.61
N SER A 641 -20.84 7.03 2.35
CA SER A 641 -20.27 8.38 2.58
C SER A 641 -20.81 9.48 1.64
N GLY A 642 -21.66 9.12 0.68
CA GLY A 642 -22.33 10.07 -0.21
C GLY A 642 -21.37 10.81 -1.13
N ASP A 643 -21.61 12.11 -1.29
CA ASP A 643 -20.81 13.03 -2.13
C ASP A 643 -19.81 13.87 -1.32
N GLY A 644 -19.56 13.49 -0.06
CA GLY A 644 -18.58 14.13 0.81
C GLY A 644 -17.14 13.96 0.33
N SER A 645 -16.22 14.66 0.98
CA SER A 645 -14.77 14.58 0.76
C SER A 645 -14.08 13.50 1.60
N SER A 646 -14.83 12.85 2.50
CA SER A 646 -14.33 11.70 3.27
C SER A 646 -13.90 10.56 2.36
N GLN A 647 -12.86 9.86 2.77
CA GLN A 647 -12.18 8.81 2.05
C GLN A 647 -12.36 7.48 2.78
N GLN A 648 -12.46 6.42 1.99
CA GLN A 648 -12.57 5.06 2.50
C GLN A 648 -11.43 4.18 1.98
N TYR A 649 -10.77 3.44 2.88
CA TYR A 649 -9.54 2.72 2.61
C TYR A 649 -9.57 1.27 3.08
N ASP A 650 -8.62 0.48 2.56
CA ASP A 650 -8.22 -0.83 3.10
C ASP A 650 -9.41 -1.74 3.47
N PRO A 651 -10.25 -2.17 2.49
CA PRO A 651 -11.35 -3.06 2.78
C PRO A 651 -10.85 -4.46 3.19
N ALA A 652 -11.47 -5.03 4.21
CA ALA A 652 -11.33 -6.42 4.62
C ALA A 652 -12.65 -7.17 4.41
N VAL A 653 -12.58 -8.40 3.91
CA VAL A 653 -13.74 -9.18 3.45
C VAL A 653 -13.79 -10.54 4.12
N ALA A 654 -14.98 -10.96 4.51
CA ALA A 654 -15.25 -12.29 5.05
C ALA A 654 -16.61 -12.79 4.59
N ILE A 655 -16.76 -14.12 4.54
CA ILE A 655 -18.04 -14.78 4.27
C ILE A 655 -18.41 -15.68 5.44
N GLY A 656 -19.65 -15.57 5.90
CA GLY A 656 -20.23 -16.43 6.93
C GLY A 656 -21.76 -16.38 6.87
N SER A 657 -22.43 -17.48 7.20
CA SER A 657 -23.90 -17.58 7.22
C SER A 657 -24.59 -17.07 5.93
N GLY A 658 -24.01 -17.33 4.75
CA GLY A 658 -24.57 -16.90 3.45
C GLY A 658 -24.56 -15.38 3.23
N ARG A 659 -23.63 -14.66 3.88
CA ARG A 659 -23.47 -13.22 3.77
C ARG A 659 -22.03 -12.89 3.38
N CYS A 660 -21.88 -11.79 2.65
CA CYS A 660 -20.59 -11.12 2.56
C CYS A 660 -20.56 -9.95 3.52
N TYR A 661 -19.47 -9.88 4.27
CA TYR A 661 -19.12 -8.86 5.23
C TYR A 661 -17.96 -8.04 4.68
N VAL A 662 -18.02 -6.72 4.83
CA VAL A 662 -16.92 -5.83 4.47
C VAL A 662 -16.70 -4.87 5.62
N ALA A 663 -15.46 -4.79 6.11
CA ALA A 663 -14.99 -3.75 7.02
C ALA A 663 -14.00 -2.86 6.28
N TRP A 664 -13.90 -1.58 6.62
CA TRP A 664 -12.99 -0.64 5.96
C TRP A 664 -12.62 0.51 6.91
N VAL A 665 -11.54 1.21 6.57
CA VAL A 665 -11.12 2.44 7.24
C VAL A 665 -11.92 3.61 6.67
N ASP A 666 -12.46 4.47 7.51
CA ASP A 666 -13.33 5.57 7.12
C ASP A 666 -12.97 6.85 7.87
N ASP A 667 -12.56 7.90 7.16
CA ASP A 667 -12.08 9.13 7.80
C ASP A 667 -13.16 10.19 8.05
N ARG A 668 -14.45 9.87 7.81
CA ARG A 668 -15.55 10.85 7.84
C ARG A 668 -15.80 11.52 9.19
N SER A 669 -15.18 11.01 10.26
CA SER A 669 -15.34 11.46 11.64
C SER A 669 -14.34 12.56 12.05
N GLY A 670 -13.24 12.75 11.33
CA GLY A 670 -12.07 13.47 11.84
C GLY A 670 -10.85 12.59 11.98
N ASP A 671 -11.12 11.39 12.48
CA ASP A 671 -10.25 10.26 12.63
C ASP A 671 -10.62 9.17 11.62
N ALA A 672 -9.64 8.28 11.38
CA ALA A 672 -9.83 7.07 10.61
C ALA A 672 -10.49 6.00 11.49
N ASP A 673 -11.79 5.75 11.33
CA ASP A 673 -12.54 4.73 12.07
C ASP A 673 -12.66 3.42 11.31
N ILE A 674 -12.99 2.32 12.00
CA ILE A 674 -13.40 1.07 11.33
C ILE A 674 -14.92 1.04 11.16
N ARG A 675 -15.35 1.02 9.90
CA ARG A 675 -16.75 0.81 9.53
C ARG A 675 -16.99 -0.57 8.94
N PHE A 676 -18.24 -1.00 9.00
CA PHE A 676 -18.69 -2.33 8.61
C PHE A 676 -20.03 -2.28 7.90
N ALA A 677 -20.19 -3.10 6.86
CA ALA A 677 -21.46 -3.36 6.21
C ALA A 677 -21.58 -4.83 5.81
N VAL A 678 -22.84 -5.27 5.70
CA VAL A 678 -23.18 -6.65 5.36
C VAL A 678 -24.21 -6.67 4.24
N ARG A 679 -24.12 -7.68 3.37
CA ARG A 679 -25.18 -7.96 2.39
C ARG A 679 -25.32 -9.48 2.16
N PRO A 680 -26.54 -10.03 2.16
CA PRO A 680 -26.80 -11.45 1.85
C PRO A 680 -26.53 -11.76 0.37
N PHE A 681 -26.15 -12.99 0.04
CA PHE A 681 -25.93 -13.43 -1.35
C PHE A 681 -27.21 -13.51 -2.19
#